data_AF-A0A517SNM1-F1
#
_entry.id   AF-A0A517SNM1-F1
#
_cell.length_a   1.000
_cell.length_b   1.000
_cell.length_c   1.000
_cell.angle_alpha   90.00
_cell.angle_beta   90.00
_cell.angle_gamma   90.00
#
_symmetry.space_group_name_H-M   'P 1'
#
loop_
_entity.id
_entity.type
_entity.pdbx_description
1 polymer ?
#
loop_
_entity_poly.entity_id
_entity_poly.type
_entity_poly.pdbx_seq_one_letter_code
_entity_poly.pdbx_strand_id
1 'polypeptide(L)'
;MQNHAFEPTMQFTPIASASCTTAARHALLLVVILLTGAFATAQEDKPKQQPQPKTDAAQADQPAESKPDAPANDSARSFTVTVDDDEMQEVMDYELFSVPPWDFAPYKVLIWIASDQPEHHTPAFTGQVKTLLQRDYNSIWDMTVETAPPAVNSLANRSMDLITYDAITASDPVLAVRNSLEYSIRIKNLATADEHLKKIQTTETLLNLIKSQARQAPTETDSEAATDSEAETPAKPTADSATKSDSEATGAGDIAEDTADNAQAGEDAPPKLSDPELLANLISKTDGSLKDALKLSEIWVQEGTEALIVPRGQAIGFAPEGSKSNKAKIIELPISGLVKAQAESFDKIFVVHIDNSTSLGSELSVVEIETLMRTNSETYTRPVSNPAILPYVINYALTDAFSPLVRLDEVGRKKAQGIVRAAGLITDPNSAAHVPAGSLLQPLLRRNGRDGKPLQVGRVDWAFLMVKDIEGARAELELIDGMAGGPLSSRPSMRVTKWGRLVKPSQDTTTLRLHAKKRPDKPLIGYELHQRSLGEDKTFSLVGRTDWNGNLVIGKDVDPVRVLYVKNGGAILAKLPLAPGLTQVEVADLAGDDMRLQAEAYVRGLQNQIIDLVAIRKLLDIRIRKRVKDRDVKEARAILTSLFAQQTRKSIAAALELKLQEFINAINKQRNGNRSAIASQKRKVELLFKSARTNLDKNLSDLILQDLQILVTEAEAGRFPPAEDK
;
A
#
# COMPACT_ATOMS: atom_id res chain seq x y z
N MET A 1 -65.39 -5.71 38.62
CA MET A 1 -64.94 -4.69 37.64
C MET A 1 -63.84 -5.36 36.83
N GLN A 2 -64.11 -5.83 35.62
CA GLN A 2 -64.05 -5.06 34.35
C GLN A 2 -62.60 -4.61 34.05
N ASN A 3 -61.90 -5.17 33.06
CA ASN A 3 -62.05 -5.00 31.58
C ASN A 3 -61.75 -3.53 31.18
N HIS A 4 -60.95 -3.21 30.16
CA HIS A 4 -60.46 -3.92 28.96
C HIS A 4 -58.92 -3.71 28.79
N ALA A 5 -58.09 -4.42 28.01
CA ALA A 5 -58.20 -5.26 26.80
C ALA A 5 -58.28 -4.50 25.44
N PHE A 6 -57.15 -4.31 24.73
CA PHE A 6 -56.99 -4.60 23.29
C PHE A 6 -55.53 -4.48 22.80
N GLU A 7 -55.15 -5.37 21.88
CA GLU A 7 -53.86 -5.54 21.17
C GLU A 7 -54.22 -6.14 19.76
N PRO A 8 -53.31 -6.40 18.79
CA PRO A 8 -51.89 -6.03 18.67
C PRO A 8 -51.45 -5.50 17.27
N THR A 9 -50.17 -5.12 17.20
CA THR A 9 -49.17 -5.29 16.11
C THR A 9 -49.61 -5.74 14.70
N MET A 10 -49.14 -5.01 13.66
CA MET A 10 -48.86 -5.58 12.33
C MET A 10 -47.35 -5.86 12.16
N GLN A 11 -47.00 -7.08 11.73
CA GLN A 11 -45.70 -7.41 11.15
C GLN A 11 -45.90 -7.79 9.68
N PHE A 12 -45.05 -7.29 8.78
CA PHE A 12 -45.03 -7.73 7.37
C PHE A 12 -44.13 -8.96 7.23
N THR A 13 -44.71 -10.08 6.83
CA THR A 13 -43.97 -11.30 6.47
C THR A 13 -43.52 -11.27 5.00
N PRO A 14 -42.33 -11.79 4.66
CA PRO A 14 -41.89 -11.94 3.28
C PRO A 14 -42.60 -13.11 2.57
N ILE A 15 -42.70 -13.02 1.25
CA ILE A 15 -43.35 -14.03 0.41
C ILE A 15 -42.46 -15.28 0.30
N ALA A 16 -43.04 -16.45 0.56
CA ALA A 16 -42.36 -17.74 0.40
C ALA A 16 -42.16 -18.10 -1.08
N SER A 17 -40.93 -18.43 -1.48
CA SER A 17 -40.62 -19.08 -2.75
C SER A 17 -40.70 -20.60 -2.61
N ALA A 18 -41.24 -21.28 -3.62
CA ALA A 18 -41.53 -22.71 -3.53
C ALA A 18 -40.29 -23.60 -3.77
N SER A 19 -40.20 -24.68 -2.99
CA SER A 19 -39.21 -25.74 -3.17
C SER A 19 -39.39 -26.45 -4.51
N CYS A 20 -38.38 -26.41 -5.39
CA CYS A 20 -38.34 -27.22 -6.61
C CYS A 20 -37.27 -28.32 -6.48
N THR A 21 -37.57 -29.52 -6.96
CA THR A 21 -36.88 -30.76 -6.56
C THR A 21 -35.74 -31.19 -7.49
N THR A 22 -34.89 -32.08 -6.98
CA THR A 22 -33.66 -32.60 -7.59
C THR A 22 -33.90 -33.45 -8.84
N ALA A 23 -34.24 -32.82 -9.98
CA ALA A 23 -34.60 -33.54 -11.22
C ALA A 23 -34.09 -32.90 -12.54
N ALA A 24 -33.12 -31.98 -12.52
CA ALA A 24 -32.74 -31.19 -13.70
C ALA A 24 -31.24 -31.18 -14.10
N ARG A 25 -30.36 -31.96 -13.44
CA ARG A 25 -28.89 -31.89 -13.66
C ARG A 25 -28.27 -32.92 -14.62
N HIS A 26 -29.04 -33.87 -15.17
CA HIS A 26 -28.52 -34.93 -16.06
C HIS A 26 -28.95 -34.84 -17.53
N ALA A 27 -29.82 -33.88 -17.90
CA ALA A 27 -30.38 -33.80 -19.26
C ALA A 27 -29.59 -32.92 -20.25
N LEU A 28 -28.73 -32.01 -19.76
CA LEU A 28 -28.04 -31.02 -20.61
C LEU A 28 -26.60 -31.43 -21.02
N LEU A 29 -26.04 -32.47 -20.40
CA LEU A 29 -24.67 -32.94 -20.67
C LEU A 29 -24.55 -33.72 -22.00
N LEU A 30 -25.67 -34.13 -22.59
CA LEU A 30 -25.75 -35.12 -23.68
C LEU A 30 -25.93 -34.53 -25.09
N VAL A 31 -26.06 -33.20 -25.22
CA VAL A 31 -26.37 -32.53 -26.51
C VAL A 31 -25.16 -31.79 -27.10
N VAL A 32 -24.18 -31.39 -26.28
CA VAL A 32 -23.00 -30.63 -26.74
C VAL A 32 -21.88 -31.53 -27.28
N ILE A 33 -21.85 -32.80 -26.89
CA ILE A 33 -20.77 -33.76 -27.23
C ILE A 33 -20.86 -34.28 -28.69
N LEU A 34 -21.94 -33.98 -29.42
CA LEU A 34 -22.20 -34.50 -30.78
C LEU A 34 -21.96 -33.51 -31.93
N LEU A 35 -21.36 -32.34 -31.68
CA LEU A 35 -21.23 -31.27 -32.68
C LEU A 35 -19.85 -30.56 -32.72
N THR A 36 -18.75 -31.31 -32.91
CA THR A 36 -17.51 -30.86 -33.62
C THR A 36 -16.52 -32.03 -33.81
N GLY A 37 -16.82 -32.95 -34.72
CA GLY A 37 -16.00 -34.15 -34.95
C GLY A 37 -15.72 -34.45 -36.42
N ALA A 38 -14.95 -33.61 -37.12
CA ALA A 38 -14.14 -33.94 -38.31
C ALA A 38 -13.50 -32.71 -38.95
N PHE A 39 -12.17 -32.54 -38.83
CA PHE A 39 -11.30 -32.10 -39.92
C PHE A 39 -9.89 -32.63 -39.66
N ALA A 40 -9.16 -32.99 -40.72
CA ALA A 40 -7.99 -33.87 -40.62
C ALA A 40 -6.65 -33.15 -40.85
N THR A 41 -5.62 -33.66 -40.18
CA THR A 41 -4.21 -33.72 -40.60
C THR A 41 -3.70 -32.63 -41.55
N ALA A 42 -3.04 -31.61 -40.97
CA ALA A 42 -2.00 -30.85 -41.65
C ALA A 42 -0.75 -30.84 -40.76
N GLN A 43 0.40 -31.25 -41.32
CA GLN A 43 1.68 -31.32 -40.63
C GLN A 43 2.60 -30.28 -41.28
N GLU A 44 2.83 -29.16 -40.60
CA GLU A 44 3.67 -28.05 -41.09
C GLU A 44 5.02 -27.96 -40.39
N ASP A 45 5.96 -27.33 -41.09
CA ASP A 45 7.38 -27.63 -40.99
C ASP A 45 8.16 -26.75 -40.00
N LYS A 46 9.31 -27.24 -39.53
CA LYS A 46 10.25 -26.41 -38.76
C LYS A 46 10.99 -25.46 -39.71
N PRO A 47 10.99 -24.12 -39.49
CA PRO A 47 11.85 -23.23 -40.25
C PRO A 47 13.33 -23.50 -39.91
N LYS A 48 14.09 -23.94 -40.91
CA LYS A 48 15.54 -24.17 -40.78
C LYS A 48 16.27 -22.82 -40.73
N GLN A 49 17.24 -22.69 -39.81
CA GLN A 49 18.24 -21.63 -39.92
C GLN A 49 19.15 -21.91 -41.12
N GLN A 50 19.32 -20.92 -42.00
CA GLN A 50 20.41 -20.87 -42.99
C GLN A 50 20.93 -19.43 -43.13
N PRO A 51 22.17 -19.23 -43.62
CA PRO A 51 23.06 -18.22 -43.05
C PRO A 51 23.27 -16.98 -43.93
N GLN A 52 23.94 -15.98 -43.35
CA GLN A 52 24.61 -14.90 -44.08
C GLN A 52 26.09 -14.79 -43.65
N PRO A 53 26.96 -14.19 -44.49
CA PRO A 53 28.29 -14.76 -44.70
C PRO A 53 29.42 -14.14 -43.89
N LYS A 54 30.55 -14.84 -43.89
CA LYS A 54 31.87 -14.35 -43.47
C LYS A 54 32.42 -13.29 -44.43
N THR A 55 33.29 -12.45 -43.89
CA THR A 55 34.45 -11.89 -44.61
C THR A 55 35.67 -12.10 -43.72
N ASP A 56 36.67 -12.86 -44.17
CA ASP A 56 37.83 -13.25 -43.36
C ASP A 56 39.03 -12.29 -43.55
N ALA A 57 39.65 -11.89 -42.43
CA ALA A 57 41.06 -11.50 -42.30
C ALA A 57 41.42 -11.63 -40.79
N ALA A 58 42.27 -12.53 -40.29
CA ALA A 58 43.65 -12.91 -40.64
C ALA A 58 44.70 -11.84 -40.25
N GLN A 59 45.82 -12.13 -39.57
CA GLN A 59 46.27 -13.33 -38.83
C GLN A 59 47.56 -13.02 -38.03
N ALA A 60 47.67 -13.45 -36.75
CA ALA A 60 48.89 -13.69 -35.93
C ALA A 60 48.42 -13.99 -34.48
N ASP A 61 48.75 -15.05 -33.72
CA ASP A 61 49.94 -15.91 -33.50
C ASP A 61 51.02 -15.38 -32.52
N GLN A 62 50.85 -15.76 -31.24
CA GLN A 62 51.89 -16.27 -30.30
C GLN A 62 53.02 -15.33 -29.79
N PRO A 63 53.78 -15.72 -28.73
CA PRO A 63 53.30 -16.23 -27.43
C PRO A 63 54.07 -15.64 -26.20
N ALA A 64 53.63 -16.05 -25.01
CA ALA A 64 54.32 -16.14 -23.70
C ALA A 64 55.71 -15.48 -23.47
N GLU A 65 55.83 -14.71 -22.38
CA GLU A 65 57.10 -14.44 -21.69
C GLU A 65 57.16 -15.15 -20.33
N SER A 66 58.30 -15.75 -20.00
CA SER A 66 58.57 -16.50 -18.77
C SER A 66 59.84 -15.99 -18.07
N LYS A 67 59.92 -16.07 -16.73
CA LYS A 67 61.12 -15.80 -15.91
C LYS A 67 60.95 -16.39 -14.48
N PRO A 68 62.03 -16.58 -13.69
CA PRO A 68 62.50 -17.95 -13.47
C PRO A 68 62.78 -18.32 -12.00
N ASP A 69 63.10 -19.58 -11.76
CA ASP A 69 63.38 -20.16 -10.44
C ASP A 69 64.74 -19.80 -9.81
N ALA A 70 64.73 -19.85 -8.46
CA ALA A 70 65.87 -20.13 -7.56
C ALA A 70 66.98 -19.05 -7.42
N PRO A 71 67.70 -18.98 -6.27
CA PRO A 71 67.83 -19.98 -5.20
C PRO A 71 67.25 -19.60 -3.83
N ALA A 72 67.22 -20.58 -2.93
CA ALA A 72 66.67 -20.48 -1.58
C ALA A 72 67.60 -19.81 -0.56
N ASN A 73 67.01 -19.31 0.53
CA ASN A 73 67.66 -19.17 1.83
C ASN A 73 66.63 -19.53 2.93
N ASP A 74 67.06 -20.20 4.00
CA ASP A 74 66.18 -20.82 5.00
C ASP A 74 66.41 -20.21 6.39
N SER A 75 65.36 -19.66 7.02
CA SER A 75 65.24 -19.51 8.48
C SER A 75 63.91 -18.86 8.90
N ALA A 76 63.52 -19.13 10.16
CA ALA A 76 62.46 -18.45 10.93
C ALA A 76 61.01 -18.53 10.38
N ARG A 77 60.29 -19.59 10.77
CA ARG A 77 58.82 -19.68 10.64
C ARG A 77 58.13 -18.70 11.61
N SER A 78 57.28 -17.81 11.09
CA SER A 78 56.14 -17.26 11.83
C SER A 78 54.86 -17.94 11.37
N PHE A 79 53.92 -18.18 12.28
CA PHE A 79 52.69 -18.92 11.98
C PHE A 79 51.53 -17.95 11.69
N THR A 80 51.47 -17.46 10.45
CA THR A 80 50.30 -16.72 9.95
C THR A 80 49.34 -17.70 9.28
N VAL A 81 48.13 -17.83 9.82
CA VAL A 81 47.04 -18.54 9.12
C VAL A 81 46.56 -17.66 7.98
N THR A 82 46.99 -17.98 6.77
CA THR A 82 46.32 -17.55 5.54
C THR A 82 45.14 -18.49 5.31
N VAL A 83 43.92 -18.00 5.48
CA VAL A 83 42.73 -18.67 4.95
C VAL A 83 42.78 -18.50 3.43
N ASP A 84 42.68 -19.60 2.69
CA ASP A 84 42.68 -19.53 1.22
C ASP A 84 41.35 -18.93 0.72
N ASP A 85 41.40 -18.13 -0.34
CA ASP A 85 40.21 -17.47 -0.91
C ASP A 85 39.13 -18.49 -1.33
N ASP A 86 39.53 -19.71 -1.73
CA ASP A 86 38.61 -20.81 -2.06
C ASP A 86 37.84 -21.34 -0.83
N GLU A 87 38.44 -21.41 0.37
CA GLU A 87 37.72 -21.79 1.60
C GLU A 87 36.71 -20.71 2.00
N MET A 88 37.11 -19.44 1.88
CA MET A 88 36.21 -18.29 2.04
C MET A 88 35.03 -18.34 1.06
N GLN A 89 35.26 -18.81 -0.16
CA GLN A 89 34.22 -18.94 -1.18
C GLN A 89 33.30 -20.15 -0.95
N GLU A 90 33.82 -21.31 -0.51
CA GLU A 90 32.99 -22.43 -0.08
C GLU A 90 32.11 -22.04 1.13
N VAL A 91 32.64 -21.33 2.13
CA VAL A 91 31.87 -20.87 3.28
C VAL A 91 30.78 -19.86 2.86
N MET A 92 31.10 -18.92 1.98
CA MET A 92 30.10 -17.98 1.43
C MET A 92 29.00 -18.68 0.63
N ASP A 93 29.33 -19.69 -0.18
CA ASP A 93 28.33 -20.49 -0.90
C ASP A 93 27.49 -21.32 0.08
N TYR A 94 28.08 -21.91 1.12
CA TYR A 94 27.36 -22.69 2.14
C TYR A 94 26.34 -21.83 2.92
N GLU A 95 26.69 -20.59 3.28
CA GLU A 95 25.73 -19.63 3.84
C GLU A 95 24.64 -19.26 2.83
N LEU A 96 24.97 -19.11 1.54
CA LEU A 96 24.01 -18.80 0.49
C LEU A 96 22.96 -19.91 0.29
N PHE A 97 23.35 -21.18 0.48
CA PHE A 97 22.45 -22.34 0.44
C PHE A 97 21.63 -22.54 1.72
N SER A 98 21.91 -21.81 2.81
CA SER A 98 21.17 -21.95 4.08
C SER A 98 19.73 -21.43 4.05
N VAL A 99 19.43 -20.50 3.12
CA VAL A 99 18.08 -19.92 2.97
C VAL A 99 17.28 -20.75 1.95
N PRO A 100 16.18 -21.42 2.33
CA PRO A 100 15.42 -22.22 1.40
C PRO A 100 14.84 -21.36 0.25
N PRO A 101 14.74 -21.90 -0.98
CA PRO A 101 14.04 -21.25 -2.09
C PRO A 101 12.65 -20.77 -1.69
N TRP A 102 12.16 -19.68 -2.28
CA TRP A 102 10.93 -19.00 -1.82
C TRP A 102 9.68 -19.91 -1.83
N ASP A 103 9.61 -20.80 -2.80
CA ASP A 103 8.62 -21.86 -2.96
C ASP A 103 8.78 -23.03 -1.98
N PHE A 104 9.91 -23.14 -1.28
CA PHE A 104 10.19 -24.10 -0.21
C PHE A 104 10.49 -23.42 1.16
N ALA A 105 10.21 -22.11 1.28
CA ALA A 105 10.43 -21.35 2.51
C ALA A 105 9.12 -21.24 3.32
N PRO A 106 8.93 -22.00 4.42
CA PRO A 106 7.73 -21.87 5.25
C PRO A 106 7.62 -20.46 5.85
N TYR A 107 6.40 -20.06 6.22
CA TYR A 107 6.15 -18.80 6.93
C TYR A 107 6.57 -18.95 8.39
N LYS A 108 7.32 -17.99 8.95
CA LYS A 108 7.43 -17.84 10.39
C LYS A 108 6.18 -17.17 10.92
N VAL A 109 5.42 -17.87 11.76
CA VAL A 109 4.10 -17.47 12.25
C VAL A 109 4.08 -17.38 13.77
N LEU A 110 3.74 -16.20 14.29
CA LEU A 110 3.45 -15.98 15.71
C LEU A 110 1.93 -15.91 15.91
N ILE A 111 1.42 -16.54 16.96
CA ILE A 111 0.00 -16.54 17.32
C ILE A 111 -0.11 -16.07 18.76
N TRP A 112 -0.66 -14.87 18.95
CA TRP A 112 -0.90 -14.27 20.26
C TRP A 112 -2.35 -14.48 20.69
N ILE A 113 -2.54 -15.22 21.78
CA ILE A 113 -3.83 -15.40 22.44
C ILE A 113 -4.12 -14.21 23.37
N ALA A 114 -5.14 -13.44 23.02
CA ALA A 114 -5.66 -12.31 23.79
C ALA A 114 -7.00 -12.70 24.44
N SER A 115 -7.10 -12.57 25.76
CA SER A 115 -8.31 -12.81 26.54
C SER A 115 -8.16 -12.21 27.94
N ASP A 116 -9.25 -12.20 28.71
CA ASP A 116 -9.24 -11.86 30.14
C ASP A 116 -9.34 -13.08 31.07
N GLN A 117 -9.52 -14.29 30.51
CA GLN A 117 -9.66 -15.52 31.30
C GLN A 117 -8.31 -16.21 31.54
N PRO A 118 -7.89 -16.47 32.80
CA PRO A 118 -6.61 -17.08 33.12
C PRO A 118 -6.33 -18.44 32.46
N GLU A 119 -7.34 -19.27 32.20
CA GLU A 119 -7.15 -20.58 31.54
C GLU A 119 -6.51 -20.46 30.14
N HIS A 120 -6.84 -19.40 29.38
CA HIS A 120 -6.32 -19.17 28.02
C HIS A 120 -4.83 -18.77 28.02
N HIS A 121 -4.29 -18.38 29.17
CA HIS A 121 -2.88 -18.01 29.34
C HIS A 121 -2.00 -19.18 29.79
N THR A 122 -2.56 -20.39 29.93
CA THR A 122 -1.80 -21.57 30.34
C THR A 122 -0.99 -22.18 29.19
N PRO A 123 0.23 -22.70 29.44
CA PRO A 123 0.98 -23.48 28.44
C PRO A 123 0.23 -24.73 27.94
N ALA A 124 -0.70 -25.26 28.74
CA ALA A 124 -1.57 -26.36 28.34
C ALA A 124 -2.56 -25.93 27.24
N PHE A 125 -3.15 -24.73 27.32
CA PHE A 125 -4.04 -24.21 26.29
C PHE A 125 -3.30 -23.86 24.99
N THR A 126 -2.19 -23.11 25.08
CA THR A 126 -1.39 -22.77 23.89
C THR A 126 -0.78 -24.01 23.23
N GLY A 127 -0.39 -25.00 24.03
CA GLY A 127 0.04 -26.33 23.56
C GLY A 127 -1.04 -27.06 22.76
N GLN A 128 -2.27 -27.14 23.26
CA GLN A 128 -3.39 -27.75 22.53
C GLN A 128 -3.68 -27.05 21.19
N VAL A 129 -3.68 -25.71 21.18
CA VAL A 129 -3.84 -24.91 19.96
C VAL A 129 -2.71 -25.21 18.96
N LYS A 130 -1.44 -25.23 19.42
CA LYS A 130 -0.29 -25.56 18.58
C LYS A 130 -0.39 -26.98 18.00
N THR A 131 -0.73 -27.99 18.80
CA THR A 131 -0.87 -29.38 18.32
C THR A 131 -1.94 -29.53 17.24
N LEU A 132 -3.09 -28.85 17.37
CA LEU A 132 -4.13 -28.87 16.33
C LEU A 132 -3.68 -28.18 15.04
N LEU A 133 -3.00 -27.04 15.14
CA LEU A 133 -2.49 -26.31 13.98
C LEU A 133 -1.36 -27.08 13.27
N GLN A 134 -0.48 -27.74 14.01
CA GLN A 134 0.60 -28.54 13.41
C GLN A 134 0.07 -29.67 12.51
N ARG A 135 -1.10 -30.24 12.81
CA ARG A 135 -1.74 -31.25 11.94
C ARG A 135 -2.00 -30.72 10.52
N ASP A 136 -2.39 -29.45 10.40
CA ASP A 136 -2.88 -28.85 9.15
C ASP A 136 -1.83 -27.93 8.48
N TYR A 137 -0.83 -27.44 9.24
CA TYR A 137 0.09 -26.37 8.81
C TYR A 137 1.58 -26.68 8.93
N ASN A 138 2.02 -27.77 9.56
CA ASN A 138 3.45 -27.97 9.89
C ASN A 138 4.39 -28.14 8.67
N SER A 139 3.88 -28.30 7.44
CA SER A 139 4.72 -28.20 6.23
C SER A 139 4.92 -26.75 5.75
N ILE A 140 3.99 -25.83 6.06
CA ILE A 140 3.96 -24.46 5.52
C ILE A 140 4.21 -23.36 6.56
N TRP A 141 4.03 -23.65 7.85
CA TRP A 141 4.26 -22.70 8.96
C TRP A 141 5.27 -23.26 9.97
N ASP A 142 6.33 -22.50 10.21
CA ASP A 142 7.13 -22.57 11.44
C ASP A 142 6.43 -21.70 12.50
N MET A 143 5.84 -22.31 13.54
CA MET A 143 4.83 -21.64 14.37
C MET A 143 5.13 -21.58 15.87
N THR A 144 4.85 -20.41 16.46
CA THR A 144 4.90 -20.14 17.90
C THR A 144 3.54 -19.66 18.39
N VAL A 145 3.07 -20.20 19.52
CA VAL A 145 1.77 -19.87 20.13
C VAL A 145 2.00 -19.39 21.56
N GLU A 146 1.65 -18.14 21.84
CA GLU A 146 1.97 -17.43 23.08
C GLU A 146 0.76 -16.64 23.60
N THR A 147 0.82 -16.20 24.86
CA THR A 147 -0.09 -15.16 25.36
C THR A 147 0.28 -13.80 24.74
N ALA A 148 -0.73 -13.02 24.36
CA ALA A 148 -0.53 -11.66 23.86
C ALA A 148 0.17 -10.76 24.89
N PRO A 149 1.20 -9.97 24.51
CA PRO A 149 1.79 -8.97 25.39
C PRO A 149 0.71 -8.03 25.98
N PRO A 150 0.83 -7.56 27.23
CA PRO A 150 -0.27 -6.84 27.91
C PRO A 150 -0.82 -5.63 27.15
N ALA A 151 0.02 -4.93 26.38
CA ALA A 151 -0.40 -3.84 25.50
C ALA A 151 -1.26 -4.31 24.31
N VAL A 152 -0.92 -5.46 23.71
CA VAL A 152 -1.68 -6.08 22.62
C VAL A 152 -3.00 -6.66 23.14
N ASN A 153 -3.00 -7.31 24.31
CA ASN A 153 -4.23 -7.78 24.97
C ASN A 153 -5.18 -6.61 25.26
N SER A 154 -4.64 -5.52 25.82
CA SER A 154 -5.38 -4.28 26.10
C SER A 154 -5.89 -3.54 24.85
N LEU A 155 -5.33 -3.82 23.67
CA LEU A 155 -5.77 -3.27 22.39
C LEU A 155 -6.88 -4.14 21.78
N ALA A 156 -6.69 -5.47 21.78
CA ALA A 156 -7.68 -6.44 21.33
C ALA A 156 -9.01 -6.29 22.09
N ASN A 157 -8.96 -6.22 23.42
CA ASN A 157 -10.11 -5.97 24.30
C ASN A 157 -10.84 -4.63 24.05
N ARG A 158 -10.27 -3.69 23.28
CA ARG A 158 -10.93 -2.42 22.92
C ARG A 158 -11.62 -2.47 21.57
N SER A 159 -10.92 -3.02 20.56
CA SER A 159 -11.44 -3.27 19.22
C SER A 159 -10.35 -3.97 18.39
N MET A 160 -10.71 -5.10 17.79
CA MET A 160 -9.82 -5.83 16.88
C MET A 160 -9.57 -5.06 15.56
N ASP A 161 -10.46 -4.17 15.15
CA ASP A 161 -10.28 -3.33 13.95
C ASP A 161 -9.16 -2.28 14.11
N LEU A 162 -8.67 -2.07 15.34
CA LEU A 162 -7.49 -1.24 15.63
C LEU A 162 -6.16 -2.03 15.57
N ILE A 163 -6.21 -3.35 15.40
CA ILE A 163 -5.02 -4.22 15.34
C ILE A 163 -4.28 -4.00 14.01
N THR A 164 -3.20 -3.23 14.10
CA THR A 164 -2.29 -2.92 13.00
C THR A 164 -0.85 -2.96 13.50
N TYR A 165 0.12 -3.13 12.60
CA TYR A 165 1.55 -3.18 12.94
C TYR A 165 2.00 -1.97 13.79
N ASP A 166 1.63 -0.75 13.37
CA ASP A 166 2.02 0.46 14.08
C ASP A 166 1.26 0.64 15.42
N ALA A 167 0.10 -0.02 15.59
CA ALA A 167 -0.65 -0.02 16.84
C ALA A 167 -0.11 -1.04 17.86
N ILE A 168 0.23 -2.28 17.45
CA ILE A 168 0.84 -3.26 18.37
C ILE A 168 2.23 -2.81 18.86
N THR A 169 3.00 -2.12 18.00
CA THR A 169 4.31 -1.55 18.37
C THR A 169 4.22 -0.16 19.00
N ALA A 170 3.01 0.41 19.18
CA ALA A 170 2.82 1.77 19.72
C ALA A 170 3.30 1.93 21.16
N SER A 171 3.29 0.84 21.95
CA SER A 171 3.69 0.84 23.36
C SER A 171 5.20 0.69 23.58
N ASP A 172 5.98 0.32 22.56
CA ASP A 172 7.43 0.11 22.71
C ASP A 172 8.13 1.42 23.11
N PRO A 173 9.00 1.44 24.15
CA PRO A 173 9.81 2.60 24.48
C PRO A 173 10.78 2.95 23.35
N VAL A 174 10.78 4.22 22.95
CA VAL A 174 11.71 4.79 21.96
C VAL A 174 12.28 6.12 22.45
N LEU A 175 13.48 6.45 21.99
CA LEU A 175 14.10 7.75 22.16
C LEU A 175 13.59 8.69 21.04
N ALA A 176 12.76 9.66 21.41
CA ALA A 176 12.29 10.73 20.54
C ALA A 176 13.25 11.92 20.62
N VAL A 177 14.03 12.16 19.56
CA VAL A 177 15.00 13.27 19.45
C VAL A 177 14.41 14.40 18.61
N ARG A 178 14.54 15.66 19.05
CA ARG A 178 13.88 16.79 18.38
C ARG A 178 14.59 17.17 17.07
N ASN A 179 13.86 17.13 15.96
CA ASN A 179 14.41 17.37 14.62
C ASN A 179 14.67 18.87 14.30
N SER A 180 14.53 19.77 15.27
CA SER A 180 14.91 21.19 15.14
C SER A 180 16.29 21.52 15.73
N LEU A 181 16.95 20.58 16.41
CA LEU A 181 18.30 20.78 16.96
C LEU A 181 19.32 20.82 15.82
N GLU A 182 20.31 21.71 15.89
CA GLU A 182 21.35 21.86 14.86
C GLU A 182 22.11 20.54 14.60
N TYR A 183 22.41 19.81 15.67
CA TYR A 183 23.09 18.52 15.62
C TYR A 183 22.15 17.31 15.34
N SER A 184 20.82 17.51 15.22
CA SER A 184 19.85 16.40 15.00
C SER A 184 20.09 15.62 13.70
N ILE A 185 20.79 16.22 12.73
CA ILE A 185 21.20 15.57 11.48
C ILE A 185 22.31 14.52 11.74
N ARG A 186 23.15 14.73 12.76
CA ARG A 186 24.26 13.85 13.16
C ARG A 186 23.75 12.63 13.93
N ILE A 187 22.85 12.85 14.89
CA ILE A 187 22.19 11.81 15.71
C ILE A 187 21.41 10.83 14.80
N LYS A 188 21.92 9.63 14.52
CA LYS A 188 21.30 8.64 13.60
C LYS A 188 20.95 7.32 14.27
N ASN A 189 21.67 6.96 15.33
CA ASN A 189 21.58 5.72 16.09
C ASN A 189 21.83 6.03 17.58
N LEU A 190 21.80 5.03 18.46
CA LEU A 190 21.98 5.26 19.89
C LEU A 190 23.37 5.83 20.23
N ALA A 191 24.45 5.34 19.61
CA ALA A 191 25.81 5.85 19.81
C ALA A 191 25.92 7.37 19.55
N THR A 192 25.52 7.80 18.35
CA THR A 192 25.53 9.25 18.00
C THR A 192 24.49 10.07 18.75
N ALA A 193 23.50 9.44 19.40
CA ALA A 193 22.62 10.11 20.36
C ALA A 193 23.32 10.32 21.71
N ASP A 194 24.05 9.32 22.20
CA ASP A 194 24.78 9.38 23.47
C ASP A 194 25.90 10.43 23.45
N GLU A 195 26.59 10.59 22.31
CA GLU A 195 27.60 11.63 22.05
C GLU A 195 27.06 13.07 22.11
N HIS A 196 25.76 13.29 21.90
CA HIS A 196 25.19 14.62 21.62
C HIS A 196 24.08 15.07 22.58
N LEU A 197 23.32 14.14 23.16
CA LEU A 197 22.25 14.45 24.10
C LEU A 197 22.79 14.61 25.52
N LYS A 198 22.36 15.68 26.20
CA LYS A 198 22.78 16.00 27.57
C LYS A 198 21.65 15.85 28.59
N LYS A 199 20.41 16.16 28.21
CA LYS A 199 19.23 15.92 29.06
C LYS A 199 18.14 15.14 28.31
N ILE A 200 17.78 13.99 28.87
CA ILE A 200 16.64 13.18 28.44
C ILE A 200 15.59 13.18 29.56
N GLN A 201 14.30 13.22 29.22
CA GLN A 201 13.20 13.15 30.20
C GLN A 201 12.21 12.04 29.84
N THR A 202 11.61 11.40 30.85
CA THR A 202 10.65 10.29 30.70
C THR A 202 9.78 10.14 31.95
N THR A 203 8.85 9.18 31.97
CA THR A 203 8.12 8.85 33.20
C THR A 203 8.84 7.84 34.09
N GLU A 204 8.60 7.91 35.39
CA GLU A 204 9.07 6.96 36.40
C GLU A 204 8.79 5.49 35.99
N THR A 205 7.57 5.22 35.51
CA THR A 205 7.14 3.91 35.02
C THR A 205 7.97 3.42 33.82
N LEU A 206 8.22 4.29 32.84
CA LEU A 206 8.92 3.90 31.61
C LEU A 206 10.42 3.73 31.87
N LEU A 207 11.02 4.58 32.72
CA LEU A 207 12.40 4.41 33.17
C LEU A 207 12.59 3.11 33.96
N ASN A 208 11.62 2.74 34.80
CA ASN A 208 11.68 1.49 35.56
C ASN A 208 11.49 0.25 34.68
N LEU A 209 10.65 0.31 33.63
CA LEU A 209 10.56 -0.74 32.61
C LEU A 209 11.88 -0.94 31.86
N ILE A 210 12.52 0.16 31.44
CA ILE A 210 13.81 0.10 30.74
C ILE A 210 14.91 -0.46 31.67
N LYS A 211 14.91 -0.04 32.95
CA LYS A 211 15.85 -0.57 33.96
C LYS A 211 15.62 -2.03 34.33
N SER A 212 14.40 -2.57 34.23
CA SER A 212 14.16 -4.00 34.48
C SER A 212 14.58 -4.84 33.28
N GLN A 213 14.25 -4.42 32.05
CA GLN A 213 14.66 -5.13 30.84
C GLN A 213 16.18 -5.06 30.59
N ALA A 214 16.84 -3.93 30.90
CA ALA A 214 18.30 -3.81 30.85
C ALA A 214 19.05 -4.77 31.81
N ARG A 215 18.36 -5.34 32.81
CA ARG A 215 18.88 -6.37 33.72
C ARG A 215 18.54 -7.80 33.26
N GLN A 216 17.81 -7.95 32.17
CA GLN A 216 17.36 -9.22 31.58
C GLN A 216 18.00 -9.48 30.20
N ALA A 217 18.89 -8.60 29.74
CA ALA A 217 19.77 -8.90 28.62
C ALA A 217 20.79 -9.98 29.05
N PRO A 218 21.01 -11.04 28.26
CA PRO A 218 22.02 -12.05 28.58
C PRO A 218 23.43 -11.44 28.49
N THR A 219 24.26 -11.73 29.47
CA THR A 219 25.72 -11.59 29.34
C THR A 219 26.23 -12.69 28.40
N GLU A 220 27.22 -12.37 27.57
CA GLU A 220 27.77 -13.28 26.52
C GLU A 220 28.58 -14.46 27.06
N THR A 221 28.40 -14.83 28.34
CA THR A 221 29.12 -15.89 29.07
C THR A 221 28.43 -17.26 29.02
N ASP A 222 27.14 -17.30 28.66
CA ASP A 222 26.29 -18.46 28.98
C ASP A 222 26.10 -19.43 27.80
N SER A 223 26.74 -19.18 26.66
CA SER A 223 26.61 -19.98 25.43
C SER A 223 27.57 -21.17 25.29
N GLU A 224 28.57 -21.32 26.16
CA GLU A 224 29.53 -22.43 26.12
C GLU A 224 29.24 -23.55 27.15
N ALA A 225 28.27 -23.36 28.04
CA ALA A 225 28.01 -24.26 29.18
C ALA A 225 26.91 -25.31 28.95
N ALA A 226 26.65 -25.70 27.70
CA ALA A 226 25.47 -26.48 27.31
C ALA A 226 25.72 -27.67 26.34
N THR A 227 26.91 -28.26 26.35
CA THR A 227 27.22 -29.56 25.72
C THR A 227 27.95 -30.50 26.68
N ASP A 228 27.87 -31.80 26.40
CA ASP A 228 28.56 -32.93 27.03
C ASP A 228 28.29 -33.21 28.53
N SER A 229 27.38 -34.17 28.78
CA SER A 229 27.25 -34.82 30.11
C SER A 229 26.86 -36.31 30.07
N GLU A 230 27.31 -37.07 29.06
CA GLU A 230 27.25 -38.55 29.07
C GLU A 230 28.62 -39.21 28.81
N ALA A 231 29.38 -39.47 29.88
CA ALA A 231 30.54 -40.39 29.87
C ALA A 231 30.82 -40.92 31.29
N GLU A 232 31.26 -42.17 31.42
CA GLU A 232 31.49 -42.85 32.71
C GLU A 232 32.87 -42.57 33.33
N THR A 233 32.94 -42.55 34.67
CA THR A 233 34.18 -42.38 35.44
C THR A 233 34.72 -43.71 35.98
N PRO A 234 35.97 -44.10 35.67
CA PRO A 234 36.75 -45.07 36.45
C PRO A 234 37.76 -44.39 37.40
N ALA A 235 38.28 -45.15 38.38
CA ALA A 235 38.83 -44.61 39.62
C ALA A 235 40.29 -44.09 39.63
N LYS A 236 40.57 -43.25 40.66
CA LYS A 236 41.82 -42.98 41.40
C LYS A 236 42.86 -44.15 41.43
N PRO A 237 44.18 -43.94 41.74
CA PRO A 237 44.65 -43.12 42.89
C PRO A 237 46.05 -42.41 42.83
N THR A 238 46.35 -41.60 43.87
CA THR A 238 47.70 -41.20 44.41
C THR A 238 48.69 -40.41 43.51
N ALA A 239 49.65 -39.57 43.98
CA ALA A 239 49.95 -38.80 45.21
C ALA A 239 51.25 -37.94 44.93
N ASP A 240 51.88 -37.09 45.77
CA ASP A 240 51.66 -36.52 47.12
C ASP A 240 52.50 -35.21 47.30
N SER A 241 52.41 -34.52 48.45
CA SER A 241 53.20 -33.36 48.93
C SER A 241 53.07 -32.02 48.14
N ALA A 242 52.98 -30.79 48.68
CA ALA A 242 53.26 -30.15 49.99
C ALA A 242 54.65 -29.48 50.17
N THR A 243 54.72 -28.14 49.96
CA THR A 243 55.61 -27.20 50.70
C THR A 243 55.14 -25.74 50.57
N LYS A 244 55.61 -24.87 51.49
CA LYS A 244 55.50 -23.40 51.45
C LYS A 244 56.89 -22.77 51.20
N SER A 245 56.94 -21.56 50.67
CA SER A 245 57.77 -20.47 51.23
C SER A 245 57.48 -19.10 50.61
N ASP A 246 57.54 -18.06 51.44
CA ASP A 246 57.42 -16.64 51.10
C ASP A 246 58.75 -16.05 50.54
N SER A 247 58.71 -14.91 49.81
CA SER A 247 59.61 -13.75 50.05
C SER A 247 59.50 -12.58 49.04
N GLU A 248 59.22 -11.38 49.56
CA GLU A 248 59.93 -10.09 49.33
C GLU A 248 60.26 -9.55 47.91
N ALA A 249 59.41 -8.63 47.44
CA ALA A 249 59.65 -7.18 47.37
C ALA A 249 61.00 -6.54 46.90
N THR A 250 60.87 -5.69 45.86
CA THR A 250 61.46 -4.33 45.67
C THR A 250 62.94 -4.08 45.28
N GLY A 251 63.13 -3.03 44.45
CA GLY A 251 64.41 -2.48 43.97
C GLY A 251 64.41 -2.30 42.43
N ALA A 252 64.33 -1.15 41.74
CA ALA A 252 64.52 0.30 41.98
C ALA A 252 65.82 0.88 41.36
N GLY A 253 65.68 1.90 40.50
CA GLY A 253 66.76 2.64 39.81
C GLY A 253 67.19 2.08 38.43
N ASP A 254 67.72 2.88 37.49
CA ASP A 254 67.76 4.36 37.45
C ASP A 254 68.15 4.94 36.05
N ILE A 255 67.88 6.24 35.84
CA ILE A 255 68.53 7.22 34.91
C ILE A 255 68.60 6.93 33.37
N ALA A 256 67.65 7.56 32.64
CA ALA A 256 67.75 8.58 31.55
C ALA A 256 68.93 8.73 30.54
N GLU A 257 68.67 9.59 29.52
CA GLU A 257 69.52 10.11 28.41
C GLU A 257 69.78 9.17 27.20
N ASP A 258 69.71 9.57 25.92
CA ASP A 258 69.27 10.82 25.24
C ASP A 258 68.94 10.52 23.74
N THR A 259 68.55 11.53 22.95
CA THR A 259 68.44 11.65 21.47
C THR A 259 67.05 11.65 20.80
N ALA A 260 66.49 12.87 20.77
CA ALA A 260 65.59 13.55 19.82
C ALA A 260 65.05 12.91 18.50
N ASP A 261 63.89 13.46 18.10
CA ASP A 261 63.30 13.62 16.74
C ASP A 261 63.10 12.37 15.85
N ASN A 262 61.88 12.04 15.42
CA ASN A 262 60.94 12.96 14.75
C ASN A 262 59.46 12.52 14.92
N ALA A 263 58.51 13.43 14.68
CA ALA A 263 57.10 13.26 15.07
C ALA A 263 56.12 13.06 13.90
N GLN A 264 55.22 12.08 14.04
CA GLN A 264 53.92 12.05 13.36
C GLN A 264 52.90 11.33 14.26
N ALA A 265 52.00 12.07 14.89
CA ALA A 265 50.99 11.48 15.79
C ALA A 265 49.81 10.92 14.98
N GLY A 266 49.39 9.70 15.31
CA GLY A 266 48.02 9.24 15.08
C GLY A 266 47.19 9.52 16.34
N GLU A 267 46.04 10.17 16.20
CA GLU A 267 45.09 10.32 17.31
C GLU A 267 44.26 9.04 17.46
N ASP A 268 44.15 8.55 18.70
CA ASP A 268 43.37 7.36 19.02
C ASP A 268 41.86 7.56 18.71
N ALA A 269 41.30 6.65 17.91
CA ALA A 269 39.86 6.51 17.81
C ALA A 269 39.36 5.70 19.03
N PRO A 270 38.48 6.25 19.88
CA PRO A 270 38.00 5.53 21.07
C PRO A 270 37.23 4.26 20.68
N PRO A 271 37.25 3.21 21.54
CA PRO A 271 36.52 1.98 21.28
C PRO A 271 35.01 2.24 21.13
N LYS A 272 34.37 1.50 20.23
CA LYS A 272 32.92 1.58 20.04
C LYS A 272 32.22 0.89 21.21
N LEU A 273 31.49 1.68 22.01
CA LEU A 273 30.62 1.19 23.07
C LEU A 273 29.61 0.16 22.53
N SER A 274 29.39 -0.89 23.31
CA SER A 274 28.37 -1.93 23.06
C SER A 274 26.96 -1.40 23.34
N ASP A 275 25.93 -2.07 22.78
CA ASP A 275 24.53 -1.67 22.99
C ASP A 275 24.09 -1.65 24.48
N PRO A 276 24.52 -2.58 25.37
CA PRO A 276 24.27 -2.47 26.82
C PRO A 276 24.92 -1.25 27.48
N GLU A 277 26.16 -0.90 27.11
CA GLU A 277 26.85 0.28 27.65
C GLU A 277 26.18 1.58 27.16
N LEU A 278 25.80 1.64 25.89
CA LEU A 278 25.03 2.76 25.33
C LEU A 278 23.67 2.93 26.03
N LEU A 279 22.99 1.83 26.36
CA LEU A 279 21.74 1.87 27.12
C LEU A 279 21.98 2.34 28.58
N ALA A 280 23.06 1.89 29.22
CA ALA A 280 23.44 2.33 30.57
C ALA A 280 23.76 3.84 30.62
N ASN A 281 24.55 4.34 29.67
CA ASN A 281 24.82 5.78 29.50
C ASN A 281 23.52 6.57 29.29
N LEU A 282 22.62 6.10 28.42
CA LEU A 282 21.33 6.73 28.19
C LEU A 282 20.48 6.80 29.47
N ILE A 283 20.44 5.72 30.25
CA ILE A 283 19.73 5.66 31.54
C ILE A 283 20.31 6.69 32.53
N SER A 284 21.64 6.87 32.58
CA SER A 284 22.28 7.87 33.44
C SER A 284 21.93 9.32 33.08
N LYS A 285 21.68 9.59 31.79
CA LYS A 285 21.29 10.90 31.24
C LYS A 285 19.78 11.18 31.30
N THR A 286 19.01 10.25 31.89
CA THR A 286 17.54 10.26 31.85
C THR A 286 16.91 10.63 33.20
N ASP A 287 16.24 11.79 33.22
CA ASP A 287 15.37 12.27 34.29
C ASP A 287 13.99 11.60 34.21
N GLY A 288 13.71 10.69 35.16
CA GLY A 288 12.44 9.98 35.29
C GLY A 288 11.51 10.52 36.37
N SER A 289 11.69 11.77 36.82
CA SER A 289 10.91 12.34 37.94
C SER A 289 9.42 12.57 37.64
N LEU A 290 9.00 12.47 36.38
CA LEU A 290 7.62 12.68 35.95
C LEU A 290 6.75 11.44 36.21
N LYS A 291 5.60 11.64 36.88
CA LYS A 291 4.62 10.57 37.15
C LYS A 291 3.48 10.50 36.12
N ASP A 292 3.42 11.45 35.19
CA ASP A 292 2.31 11.63 34.24
C ASP A 292 2.84 11.69 32.80
N ALA A 293 2.38 10.76 31.95
CA ALA A 293 2.82 10.64 30.56
C ALA A 293 2.21 11.69 29.64
N LEU A 294 1.07 12.31 29.99
CA LEU A 294 0.44 13.35 29.16
C LEU A 294 1.32 14.61 29.11
N LYS A 295 2.00 14.92 30.22
CA LYS A 295 2.92 16.06 30.35
C LYS A 295 4.16 15.95 29.47
N LEU A 296 4.57 14.75 29.05
CA LEU A 296 5.67 14.60 28.08
C LEU A 296 5.34 15.27 26.74
N SER A 297 4.06 15.32 26.36
CA SER A 297 3.57 16.05 25.17
C SER A 297 3.72 17.58 25.32
N GLU A 298 3.54 18.09 26.54
CA GLU A 298 3.69 19.52 26.85
C GLU A 298 5.19 19.90 26.89
N ILE A 299 6.00 19.06 27.53
CA ILE A 299 7.46 19.21 27.63
C ILE A 299 8.13 19.16 26.25
N TRP A 300 7.61 18.36 25.30
CA TRP A 300 8.12 18.32 23.93
C TRP A 300 8.06 19.68 23.21
N VAL A 301 7.07 20.52 23.53
CA VAL A 301 6.90 21.83 22.92
C VAL A 301 7.91 22.84 23.49
N GLN A 302 8.24 22.73 24.79
CA GLN A 302 9.10 23.67 25.53
C GLN A 302 10.47 23.88 24.87
N GLU A 303 11.00 25.10 24.95
CA GLU A 303 12.35 25.40 24.47
C GLU A 303 13.39 24.77 25.41
N GLY A 304 14.45 24.18 24.84
CA GLY A 304 15.48 23.44 25.59
C GLY A 304 15.24 21.92 25.71
N THR A 305 14.07 21.38 25.36
CA THR A 305 13.87 19.92 25.30
C THR A 305 14.62 19.32 24.10
N GLU A 306 15.70 18.57 24.38
CA GLU A 306 16.53 17.88 23.39
C GLU A 306 15.91 16.55 22.94
N ALA A 307 15.61 15.67 23.90
CA ALA A 307 15.01 14.37 23.66
C ALA A 307 14.13 13.89 24.83
N LEU A 308 13.18 13.01 24.53
CA LEU A 308 12.34 12.31 25.49
C LEU A 308 12.41 10.80 25.25
N ILE A 309 12.25 9.99 26.29
CA ILE A 309 11.90 8.57 26.12
C ILE A 309 10.40 8.42 26.36
N VAL A 310 9.70 7.87 25.38
CA VAL A 310 8.23 7.80 25.27
C VAL A 310 7.80 6.52 24.55
N PRO A 311 6.55 6.07 24.67
CA PRO A 311 6.00 5.05 23.80
C PRO A 311 6.03 5.51 22.33
N ARG A 312 6.34 4.59 21.41
CA ARG A 312 6.44 4.81 19.95
C ARG A 312 5.25 5.58 19.37
N GLY A 313 4.03 5.26 19.79
CA GLY A 313 2.81 5.95 19.33
C GLY A 313 2.77 7.43 19.73
N GLN A 314 3.23 7.77 20.95
CA GLN A 314 3.34 9.16 21.40
C GLN A 314 4.42 9.91 20.62
N ALA A 315 5.57 9.26 20.34
CA ALA A 315 6.63 9.82 19.51
C ALA A 315 6.19 10.09 18.06
N ILE A 316 5.34 9.24 17.48
CA ILE A 316 4.73 9.46 16.15
C ILE A 316 3.76 10.65 16.20
N GLY A 317 2.99 10.78 17.29
CA GLY A 317 2.06 11.90 17.54
C GLY A 317 2.74 13.26 17.76
N PHE A 318 4.06 13.30 17.97
CA PHE A 318 4.83 14.55 18.13
C PHE A 318 5.05 15.29 16.79
N ALA A 319 3.95 15.73 16.15
CA ALA A 319 3.87 16.93 15.30
C ALA A 319 2.41 17.14 14.81
N PRO A 320 1.75 18.29 15.08
CA PRO A 320 0.51 18.64 14.39
C PRO A 320 0.78 18.96 12.90
N GLU A 321 -0.24 18.82 12.05
CA GLU A 321 -0.11 18.95 10.60
C GLU A 321 0.59 20.26 10.18
N GLY A 322 1.65 20.13 9.37
CA GLY A 322 2.40 21.24 8.77
C GLY A 322 3.67 21.65 9.50
N SER A 323 3.84 21.35 10.79
CA SER A 323 5.06 21.72 11.53
C SER A 323 6.20 20.71 11.32
N LYS A 324 7.17 21.06 10.47
CA LYS A 324 8.37 20.21 10.23
C LYS A 324 9.41 20.28 11.35
N SER A 325 9.45 21.36 12.13
CA SER A 325 10.47 21.58 13.16
C SER A 325 10.23 20.73 14.41
N ASN A 326 8.98 20.64 14.88
CA ASN A 326 8.64 19.87 16.07
C ASN A 326 8.47 18.36 15.82
N LYS A 327 8.81 17.83 14.63
CA LYS A 327 8.72 16.38 14.38
C LYS A 327 9.78 15.62 15.20
N ALA A 328 9.39 14.54 15.86
CA ALA A 328 10.33 13.61 16.47
C ALA A 328 11.10 12.77 15.43
N LYS A 329 12.41 12.63 15.66
CA LYS A 329 13.26 11.61 15.07
C LYS A 329 13.30 10.43 16.05
N ILE A 330 12.77 9.29 15.63
CA ILE A 330 12.62 8.11 16.48
C ILE A 330 13.88 7.26 16.39
N ILE A 331 14.49 6.98 17.53
CA ILE A 331 15.57 6.01 17.71
C ILE A 331 15.06 4.87 18.58
N GLU A 332 15.28 3.65 18.11
CA GLU A 332 14.89 2.41 18.77
C GLU A 332 15.96 2.04 19.81
N LEU A 333 15.52 1.55 20.97
CA LEU A 333 16.39 1.19 22.09
C LEU A 333 16.78 -0.31 21.98
N PRO A 334 18.03 -0.70 22.27
CA PRO A 334 18.47 -2.08 22.27
C PRO A 334 17.98 -2.79 23.54
N ILE A 335 16.70 -3.18 23.52
CA ILE A 335 16.01 -3.80 24.66
C ILE A 335 15.38 -5.11 24.17
N SER A 336 15.55 -6.19 24.94
CA SER A 336 14.89 -7.48 24.71
C SER A 336 13.37 -7.37 24.91
N GLY A 337 12.62 -8.31 24.33
CA GLY A 337 11.17 -8.41 24.55
C GLY A 337 10.30 -7.26 24.00
N LEU A 338 10.86 -6.32 23.23
CA LEU A 338 10.07 -5.30 22.55
C LEU A 338 9.12 -5.92 21.51
N VAL A 339 7.89 -5.41 21.45
CA VAL A 339 6.84 -5.95 20.55
C VAL A 339 7.28 -5.83 19.09
N LYS A 340 7.97 -4.73 18.72
CA LYS A 340 8.61 -4.58 17.41
C LYS A 340 9.72 -5.60 17.14
N ALA A 341 10.55 -5.92 18.13
CA ALA A 341 11.67 -6.84 17.93
C ALA A 341 11.16 -8.27 17.69
N GLN A 342 10.14 -8.68 18.45
CA GLN A 342 9.42 -9.94 18.20
C GLN A 342 8.67 -9.87 16.85
N ALA A 343 8.00 -8.75 16.53
CA ALA A 343 7.26 -8.61 15.28
C ALA A 343 8.13 -8.60 14.00
N GLU A 344 9.41 -8.24 14.09
CA GLU A 344 10.33 -8.25 12.93
C GLU A 344 11.09 -9.59 12.77
N SER A 345 10.91 -10.58 13.68
CA SER A 345 11.50 -11.93 13.53
C SER A 345 10.56 -12.98 12.91
N PHE A 346 9.25 -12.70 12.86
CA PHE A 346 8.23 -13.51 12.18
C PHE A 346 7.73 -12.83 10.90
N ASP A 347 7.23 -13.60 9.92
CA ASP A 347 6.64 -13.09 8.67
C ASP A 347 5.18 -12.65 8.86
N LYS A 348 4.47 -13.35 9.76
CA LYS A 348 3.05 -13.13 10.07
C LYS A 348 2.83 -13.26 11.57
N ILE A 349 1.94 -12.41 12.09
CA ILE A 349 1.44 -12.45 13.45
C ILE A 349 -0.07 -12.54 13.38
N PHE A 350 -0.67 -13.49 14.07
CA PHE A 350 -2.11 -13.51 14.31
C PHE A 350 -2.40 -13.01 15.72
N VAL A 351 -3.25 -12.00 15.84
CA VAL A 351 -3.89 -11.68 17.12
C VAL A 351 -5.21 -12.44 17.16
N VAL A 352 -5.35 -13.30 18.16
CA VAL A 352 -6.52 -14.16 18.37
C VAL A 352 -7.18 -13.72 19.66
N HIS A 353 -8.29 -13.01 19.56
CA HIS A 353 -9.04 -12.48 20.69
C HIS A 353 -10.23 -13.37 21.04
N ILE A 354 -10.36 -13.69 22.33
CA ILE A 354 -11.44 -14.53 22.87
C ILE A 354 -12.23 -13.66 23.85
N ASP A 355 -13.30 -13.02 23.37
CA ASP A 355 -14.24 -12.30 24.23
C ASP A 355 -15.22 -13.27 24.90
N ASN A 356 -15.44 -13.07 26.19
CA ASN A 356 -16.38 -13.83 27.02
C ASN A 356 -17.41 -12.91 27.71
N SER A 357 -17.48 -11.62 27.32
CA SER A 357 -18.38 -10.62 27.90
C SER A 357 -19.86 -10.83 27.54
N THR A 358 -20.13 -11.52 26.43
CA THR A 358 -21.46 -11.64 25.84
C THR A 358 -22.26 -12.81 26.43
N SER A 359 -23.48 -12.54 26.88
CA SER A 359 -24.37 -13.51 27.55
C SER A 359 -24.94 -14.63 26.64
N LEU A 360 -24.60 -14.61 25.36
CA LEU A 360 -25.02 -15.59 24.34
C LEU A 360 -23.92 -16.63 24.02
N GLY A 361 -22.75 -16.52 24.64
CA GLY A 361 -21.56 -17.33 24.34
C GLY A 361 -20.35 -16.45 24.03
N SER A 362 -19.18 -17.07 23.92
CA SER A 362 -17.93 -16.36 23.62
C SER A 362 -17.87 -15.99 22.12
N GLU A 363 -17.25 -14.86 21.78
CA GLU A 363 -16.90 -14.53 20.39
C GLU A 363 -15.38 -14.65 20.20
N LEU A 364 -14.98 -15.33 19.13
CA LEU A 364 -13.60 -15.39 18.69
C LEU A 364 -13.39 -14.37 17.55
N SER A 365 -12.39 -13.51 17.67
CA SER A 365 -11.98 -12.58 16.62
C SER A 365 -10.50 -12.79 16.25
N VAL A 366 -10.18 -12.79 14.95
CA VAL A 366 -8.81 -12.99 14.44
C VAL A 366 -8.44 -11.92 13.43
N VAL A 367 -7.22 -11.37 13.57
CA VAL A 367 -6.58 -10.48 12.59
C VAL A 367 -5.19 -11.02 12.26
N GLU A 368 -4.89 -11.20 10.97
CA GLU A 368 -3.52 -11.40 10.48
C GLU A 368 -2.82 -10.05 10.35
N ILE A 369 -1.58 -9.92 10.83
CA ILE A 369 -0.63 -8.86 10.49
C ILE A 369 0.52 -9.51 9.71
N GLU A 370 0.68 -9.12 8.45
CA GLU A 370 1.87 -9.43 7.66
C GLU A 370 2.94 -8.36 7.94
N THR A 371 4.15 -8.79 8.31
CA THR A 371 5.14 -7.93 8.98
C THR A 371 6.10 -7.25 8.01
N LEU A 372 6.46 -7.90 6.90
CA LEU A 372 7.43 -7.41 5.92
C LEU A 372 6.87 -6.18 5.19
N MET A 373 5.58 -6.20 4.86
CA MET A 373 4.85 -5.11 4.21
C MET A 373 3.95 -4.32 5.17
N ARG A 374 3.91 -4.72 6.46
CA ARG A 374 3.15 -4.05 7.54
C ARG A 374 1.67 -3.86 7.18
N THR A 375 1.03 -4.94 6.72
CA THR A 375 -0.38 -4.93 6.31
C THR A 375 -1.21 -5.96 7.07
N ASN A 376 -2.32 -5.52 7.66
CA ASN A 376 -3.28 -6.40 8.34
C ASN A 376 -4.38 -6.93 7.40
N SER A 377 -5.11 -7.95 7.85
CA SER A 377 -6.41 -8.35 7.30
C SER A 377 -7.55 -7.50 7.87
N GLU A 378 -8.77 -7.66 7.35
CA GLU A 378 -9.98 -7.35 8.13
C GLU A 378 -10.06 -8.28 9.35
N THR A 379 -10.90 -7.94 10.33
CA THR A 379 -11.25 -8.82 11.46
C THR A 379 -12.16 -9.96 10.98
N TYR A 380 -11.77 -11.21 11.28
CA TYR A 380 -12.62 -12.39 11.07
C TYR A 380 -13.23 -12.81 12.41
N THR A 381 -14.56 -12.74 12.55
CA THR A 381 -15.24 -13.18 13.78
C THR A 381 -15.96 -14.51 13.59
N ARG A 382 -15.98 -15.33 14.66
CA ARG A 382 -16.71 -16.60 14.74
C ARG A 382 -17.31 -16.80 16.15
N PRO A 383 -18.61 -17.08 16.28
CA PRO A 383 -19.21 -17.37 17.58
C PRO A 383 -18.77 -18.74 18.10
N VAL A 384 -18.57 -18.86 19.42
CA VAL A 384 -18.13 -20.08 20.11
C VAL A 384 -19.24 -20.51 21.08
N SER A 385 -20.03 -21.51 20.68
CA SER A 385 -21.15 -22.02 21.47
C SER A 385 -20.75 -22.97 22.62
N ASN A 386 -19.49 -23.40 22.67
CA ASN A 386 -18.97 -24.29 23.70
C ASN A 386 -17.44 -24.07 23.86
N PRO A 387 -16.93 -23.68 25.04
CA PRO A 387 -15.49 -23.52 25.27
C PRO A 387 -14.65 -24.76 24.95
N ALA A 388 -15.20 -25.98 25.08
CA ALA A 388 -14.47 -27.22 24.78
C ALA A 388 -14.11 -27.40 23.29
N ILE A 389 -14.74 -26.66 22.37
CA ILE A 389 -14.36 -26.66 20.95
C ILE A 389 -13.50 -25.44 20.55
N LEU A 390 -13.19 -24.54 21.48
CA LEU A 390 -12.49 -23.27 21.20
C LEU A 390 -11.16 -23.46 20.43
N PRO A 391 -10.28 -24.43 20.75
CA PRO A 391 -9.07 -24.68 19.95
C PRO A 391 -9.32 -25.05 18.48
N TYR A 392 -10.46 -25.70 18.18
CA TYR A 392 -10.87 -25.98 16.80
C TYR A 392 -11.42 -24.74 16.10
N VAL A 393 -12.20 -23.90 16.79
CA VAL A 393 -12.68 -22.63 16.22
C VAL A 393 -11.52 -21.67 15.95
N ILE A 394 -10.49 -21.67 16.81
CA ILE A 394 -9.22 -20.96 16.60
C ILE A 394 -8.55 -21.43 15.30
N ASN A 395 -8.41 -22.73 15.08
CA ASN A 395 -7.85 -23.27 13.84
C ASN A 395 -8.64 -22.81 12.59
N TYR A 396 -9.98 -22.92 12.60
CA TYR A 396 -10.80 -22.45 11.47
C TYR A 396 -10.70 -20.93 11.23
N ALA A 397 -10.68 -20.11 12.28
CA ALA A 397 -10.54 -18.66 12.14
C ALA A 397 -9.16 -18.24 11.61
N LEU A 398 -8.09 -18.93 12.02
CA LEU A 398 -6.74 -18.76 11.47
C LEU A 398 -6.67 -19.20 10.00
N THR A 399 -7.38 -20.28 9.63
CA THR A 399 -7.52 -20.75 8.23
C THR A 399 -8.22 -19.72 7.34
N ASP A 400 -9.29 -19.10 7.84
CA ASP A 400 -9.98 -18.00 7.14
C ASP A 400 -9.08 -16.77 7.01
N ALA A 401 -8.40 -16.36 8.07
CA ALA A 401 -7.58 -15.16 8.09
C ALA A 401 -6.30 -15.26 7.24
N PHE A 402 -5.66 -16.44 7.20
CA PHE A 402 -4.36 -16.63 6.55
C PHE A 402 -4.38 -16.27 5.06
N SER A 403 -3.51 -15.34 4.69
CA SER A 403 -3.47 -14.72 3.38
C SER A 403 -2.11 -14.95 2.69
N PRO A 404 -1.98 -15.97 1.81
CA PRO A 404 -0.75 -16.30 1.11
C PRO A 404 -0.06 -15.15 0.38
N LEU A 405 1.26 -15.25 0.25
CA LEU A 405 2.13 -14.27 -0.40
C LEU A 405 2.75 -14.80 -1.69
N VAL A 406 2.74 -13.94 -2.71
CA VAL A 406 3.41 -14.14 -4.00
C VAL A 406 4.48 -13.06 -4.16
N ARG A 407 5.75 -13.45 -4.30
CA ARG A 407 6.86 -12.52 -4.59
C ARG A 407 6.82 -12.16 -6.08
N LEU A 408 6.77 -10.87 -6.43
CA LEU A 408 6.59 -10.43 -7.81
C LEU A 408 7.94 -10.07 -8.45
N ASP A 409 8.49 -11.03 -9.18
CA ASP A 409 9.82 -10.91 -9.79
C ASP A 409 9.77 -10.10 -11.10
N GLU A 410 8.75 -10.34 -11.95
CA GLU A 410 8.49 -9.55 -13.14
C GLU A 410 7.15 -8.80 -13.06
N VAL A 411 7.17 -7.48 -13.35
CA VAL A 411 5.95 -6.68 -13.43
C VAL A 411 6.00 -5.68 -14.60
N GLY A 412 5.17 -5.95 -15.61
CA GLY A 412 4.93 -5.05 -16.74
C GLY A 412 3.75 -4.11 -16.52
N ARG A 413 3.19 -3.58 -17.63
CA ARG A 413 2.06 -2.63 -17.61
C ARG A 413 0.66 -3.28 -17.48
N LYS A 414 0.58 -4.60 -17.62
CA LYS A 414 -0.68 -5.38 -17.68
C LYS A 414 -0.52 -6.83 -17.23
N LYS A 415 0.66 -7.42 -17.41
CA LYS A 415 1.01 -8.73 -16.85
C LYS A 415 2.04 -8.58 -15.74
N ALA A 416 2.03 -9.50 -14.80
CA ALA A 416 3.11 -9.78 -13.86
C ALA A 416 3.30 -11.29 -13.74
N GLN A 417 4.47 -11.71 -13.28
CA GLN A 417 4.76 -13.08 -12.87
C GLN A 417 5.40 -13.06 -11.49
N GLY A 418 5.17 -14.11 -10.71
CA GLY A 418 5.70 -14.23 -9.37
C GLY A 418 5.67 -15.65 -8.83
N ILE A 419 6.32 -15.85 -7.68
CA ILE A 419 6.45 -17.16 -7.03
C ILE A 419 5.63 -17.17 -5.74
N VAL A 420 4.73 -18.14 -5.61
CA VAL A 420 3.91 -18.37 -4.41
C VAL A 420 4.80 -18.95 -3.30
N ARG A 421 4.77 -18.37 -2.10
CA ARG A 421 5.60 -18.84 -0.98
C ARG A 421 5.17 -20.24 -0.52
N ALA A 422 6.15 -21.09 -0.20
CA ALA A 422 5.93 -22.44 0.34
C ALA A 422 5.09 -23.36 -0.58
N ALA A 423 4.92 -23.03 -1.86
CA ALA A 423 4.11 -23.81 -2.80
C ALA A 423 4.63 -25.23 -3.05
N GLY A 424 5.95 -25.45 -3.00
CA GLY A 424 6.57 -26.78 -3.04
C GLY A 424 6.36 -27.61 -1.76
N LEU A 425 5.79 -27.01 -0.71
CA LEU A 425 5.43 -27.65 0.56
C LEU A 425 3.91 -27.90 0.69
N ILE A 426 3.14 -27.57 -0.36
CA ILE A 426 1.70 -27.83 -0.46
C ILE A 426 1.47 -29.23 -1.00
N THR A 427 0.97 -30.13 -0.15
CA THR A 427 0.63 -31.52 -0.51
C THR A 427 -0.88 -31.75 -0.69
N ASP A 428 -1.72 -30.84 -0.21
CA ASP A 428 -3.18 -30.87 -0.37
C ASP A 428 -3.66 -29.64 -1.18
N PRO A 429 -4.39 -29.83 -2.31
CA PRO A 429 -5.03 -28.74 -3.06
C PRO A 429 -6.00 -27.86 -2.24
N ASN A 430 -6.46 -28.33 -1.08
CA ASN A 430 -7.33 -27.59 -0.16
C ASN A 430 -6.53 -26.82 0.91
N SER A 431 -5.20 -26.90 0.92
CA SER A 431 -4.35 -26.16 1.87
C SER A 431 -4.62 -24.66 1.81
N ALA A 432 -4.68 -23.99 2.96
CA ALA A 432 -4.86 -22.53 3.01
C ALA A 432 -3.67 -21.74 2.42
N ALA A 433 -2.53 -22.39 2.12
CA ALA A 433 -1.44 -21.82 1.33
C ALA A 433 -1.70 -21.80 -0.18
N HIS A 434 -2.64 -22.61 -0.67
CA HIS A 434 -2.94 -22.72 -2.09
C HIS A 434 -3.61 -21.44 -2.61
N VAL A 435 -2.99 -20.86 -3.64
CA VAL A 435 -3.56 -19.76 -4.43
C VAL A 435 -4.22 -20.39 -5.66
N PRO A 436 -5.53 -20.25 -5.89
CA PRO A 436 -6.17 -20.80 -7.09
C PRO A 436 -6.20 -19.78 -8.25
N ALA A 437 -6.29 -20.28 -9.48
CA ALA A 437 -6.58 -19.45 -10.66
C ALA A 437 -7.93 -18.71 -10.52
N GLY A 438 -8.04 -17.52 -11.08
CA GLY A 438 -9.19 -16.62 -10.91
C GLY A 438 -9.22 -15.84 -9.60
N SER A 439 -8.37 -16.18 -8.62
CA SER A 439 -8.26 -15.42 -7.36
C SER A 439 -7.62 -14.04 -7.56
N LEU A 440 -7.70 -13.22 -6.52
CA LEU A 440 -7.15 -11.86 -6.49
C LEU A 440 -6.04 -11.75 -5.45
N LEU A 441 -5.00 -11.00 -5.80
CA LEU A 441 -3.96 -10.56 -4.88
C LEU A 441 -4.02 -9.03 -4.76
N GLN A 442 -3.92 -8.52 -3.53
CA GLN A 442 -3.63 -7.12 -3.27
C GLN A 442 -2.13 -6.89 -3.55
N PRO A 443 -1.76 -6.05 -4.54
CA PRO A 443 -0.38 -5.62 -4.73
C PRO A 443 0.10 -4.79 -3.54
N LEU A 444 1.29 -5.11 -3.05
CA LEU A 444 2.02 -4.46 -1.97
C LEU A 444 3.40 -4.00 -2.47
N LEU A 445 3.91 -2.88 -1.96
CA LEU A 445 5.17 -2.28 -2.40
C LEU A 445 6.02 -1.81 -1.21
N ARG A 446 7.28 -2.27 -1.15
CA ARG A 446 8.25 -1.85 -0.13
C ARG A 446 9.44 -1.18 -0.80
N ARG A 447 9.87 -0.05 -0.24
CA ARG A 447 11.05 0.72 -0.65
C ARG A 447 11.96 0.91 0.56
N ASN A 448 13.15 0.34 0.51
CA ASN A 448 14.14 0.43 1.57
C ASN A 448 15.11 1.61 1.36
N GLY A 449 15.69 2.10 2.45
CA GLY A 449 16.75 3.11 2.44
C GLY A 449 18.11 2.58 2.03
N ARG A 450 19.17 3.38 2.26
CA ARG A 450 20.56 2.90 2.11
C ARG A 450 20.97 1.95 3.23
N ASP A 451 20.29 2.10 4.37
CA ASP A 451 20.37 1.43 5.66
C ASP A 451 19.41 0.22 5.79
N GLY A 452 18.81 -0.25 4.69
CA GLY A 452 17.88 -1.39 4.68
C GLY A 452 16.48 -1.10 5.27
N LYS A 453 16.34 -0.09 6.14
CA LYS A 453 15.08 0.26 6.80
C LYS A 453 14.00 0.73 5.80
N PRO A 454 12.71 0.42 6.02
CA PRO A 454 11.64 0.80 5.10
C PRO A 454 11.37 2.31 5.10
N LEU A 455 11.45 2.93 3.92
CA LEU A 455 11.08 4.34 3.66
C LEU A 455 9.63 4.49 3.20
N GLN A 456 9.11 3.49 2.48
CA GLN A 456 7.71 3.37 2.07
C GLN A 456 7.35 1.89 2.09
N VAL A 457 6.17 1.56 2.61
CA VAL A 457 5.69 0.19 2.77
C VAL A 457 4.15 0.19 2.78
N GLY A 458 3.50 -0.94 2.46
CA GLY A 458 2.04 -1.09 2.50
C GLY A 458 1.40 -1.47 1.15
N ARG A 459 0.06 -1.33 1.07
CA ARG A 459 -0.73 -1.62 -0.15
C ARG A 459 -0.45 -0.62 -1.27
N VAL A 460 -0.72 -1.06 -2.51
CA VAL A 460 -0.79 -0.19 -3.68
C VAL A 460 -2.25 0.11 -4.00
N ASP A 461 -2.68 1.32 -3.66
CA ASP A 461 -4.07 1.75 -3.82
C ASP A 461 -4.56 1.65 -5.26
N TRP A 462 -5.84 1.32 -5.43
CA TRP A 462 -6.52 1.27 -6.74
C TRP A 462 -5.81 0.32 -7.72
N ALA A 463 -5.27 -0.79 -7.22
CA ALA A 463 -4.64 -1.82 -8.04
C ALA A 463 -4.92 -3.21 -7.47
N PHE A 464 -5.16 -4.18 -8.35
CA PHE A 464 -5.31 -5.61 -8.04
C PHE A 464 -4.54 -6.44 -9.06
N LEU A 465 -4.13 -7.64 -8.65
CA LEU A 465 -3.54 -8.66 -9.51
C LEU A 465 -4.52 -9.85 -9.57
N MET A 466 -5.05 -10.17 -10.75
CA MET A 466 -5.87 -11.36 -10.95
C MET A 466 -4.99 -12.52 -11.38
N VAL A 467 -5.04 -13.64 -10.66
CA VAL A 467 -4.37 -14.88 -11.05
C VAL A 467 -5.05 -15.45 -12.28
N LYS A 468 -4.29 -15.71 -13.35
CA LYS A 468 -4.80 -16.32 -14.58
C LYS A 468 -4.52 -17.82 -14.63
N ASP A 469 -3.30 -18.20 -14.28
CA ASP A 469 -2.85 -19.59 -14.28
C ASP A 469 -1.69 -19.78 -13.29
N ILE A 470 -1.45 -21.02 -12.85
CA ILE A 470 -0.36 -21.37 -11.92
C ILE A 470 0.34 -22.64 -12.41
N GLU A 471 1.64 -22.51 -12.72
CA GLU A 471 2.53 -23.60 -13.13
C GLU A 471 3.46 -23.94 -11.96
N GLY A 472 3.11 -24.97 -11.19
CA GLY A 472 3.81 -25.34 -9.95
C GLY A 472 3.77 -24.19 -8.93
N ALA A 473 4.93 -23.59 -8.63
CA ALA A 473 5.02 -22.44 -7.74
C ALA A 473 4.86 -21.07 -8.44
N ARG A 474 4.82 -21.02 -9.78
CA ARG A 474 4.79 -19.76 -10.55
C ARG A 474 3.36 -19.35 -10.88
N ALA A 475 3.01 -18.09 -10.62
CA ALA A 475 1.70 -17.52 -10.95
C ALA A 475 1.78 -16.53 -12.12
N GLU A 476 0.96 -16.74 -13.16
CA GLU A 476 0.65 -15.77 -14.21
C GLU A 476 -0.42 -14.79 -13.71
N LEU A 477 -0.15 -13.47 -13.74
CA LEU A 477 -1.02 -12.45 -13.17
C LEU A 477 -1.40 -11.37 -14.18
N GLU A 478 -2.67 -10.93 -14.19
CA GLU A 478 -3.11 -9.69 -14.86
C GLU A 478 -3.18 -8.53 -13.85
N LEU A 479 -2.53 -7.41 -14.17
CA LEU A 479 -2.56 -6.17 -13.38
C LEU A 479 -3.72 -5.28 -13.81
N ILE A 480 -4.68 -5.10 -12.90
CA ILE A 480 -5.80 -4.17 -13.02
C ILE A 480 -5.49 -2.92 -12.19
N ASP A 481 -5.13 -1.82 -12.83
CA ASP A 481 -4.71 -0.57 -12.17
C ASP A 481 -5.70 0.60 -12.27
N GLY A 482 -5.57 1.60 -11.42
CA GLY A 482 -6.25 2.90 -11.54
C GLY A 482 -5.33 4.03 -12.01
N MET A 483 -4.02 3.88 -11.79
CA MET A 483 -3.04 4.95 -11.95
C MET A 483 -2.42 4.99 -13.36
N ALA A 484 -2.40 6.18 -13.97
CA ALA A 484 -1.71 6.40 -15.24
C ALA A 484 -0.20 6.18 -15.10
N GLY A 485 0.31 5.14 -15.77
CA GLY A 485 1.73 4.77 -15.80
C GLY A 485 2.06 3.37 -15.27
N GLY A 486 1.09 2.70 -14.62
CA GLY A 486 1.29 1.39 -13.97
C GLY A 486 1.94 1.55 -12.60
N PRO A 487 1.21 1.33 -11.48
CA PRO A 487 1.70 1.71 -10.15
C PRO A 487 2.86 0.84 -9.63
N LEU A 488 3.03 -0.37 -10.18
CA LEU A 488 4.17 -1.26 -9.96
C LEU A 488 5.29 -1.10 -11.00
N SER A 489 5.14 -0.23 -12.02
CA SER A 489 6.05 -0.07 -13.15
C SER A 489 7.29 0.80 -12.83
N SER A 490 7.90 0.60 -11.65
CA SER A 490 9.20 1.21 -11.32
C SER A 490 10.36 0.45 -11.95
N ARG A 491 11.43 1.18 -12.34
CA ARG A 491 12.72 0.60 -12.76
C ARG A 491 13.19 -0.45 -11.73
N PRO A 492 13.75 -1.61 -12.16
CA PRO A 492 14.34 -2.59 -11.26
C PRO A 492 15.36 -1.97 -10.31
N SER A 493 15.33 -2.39 -9.04
CA SER A 493 16.20 -1.92 -7.96
C SER A 493 16.09 -2.87 -6.78
N MET A 494 17.24 -3.34 -6.25
CA MET A 494 17.28 -4.22 -5.06
C MET A 494 16.63 -3.60 -3.82
N ARG A 495 16.49 -2.26 -3.78
CA ARG A 495 15.80 -1.53 -2.69
C ARG A 495 14.27 -1.48 -2.86
N VAL A 496 13.69 -2.09 -3.90
CA VAL A 496 12.25 -2.01 -4.21
C VAL A 496 11.69 -3.41 -4.42
N THR A 497 11.07 -3.99 -3.39
CA THR A 497 10.43 -5.31 -3.47
C THR A 497 8.92 -5.17 -3.68
N LYS A 498 8.35 -6.10 -4.44
CA LYS A 498 6.96 -6.08 -4.93
C LYS A 498 6.32 -7.43 -4.61
N TRP A 499 5.07 -7.40 -4.14
CA TRP A 499 4.40 -8.59 -3.59
C TRP A 499 2.93 -8.56 -3.95
N GLY A 500 2.29 -9.73 -4.02
CA GLY A 500 0.84 -9.89 -4.01
C GLY A 500 0.43 -10.69 -2.79
N ARG A 501 -0.48 -10.17 -1.96
CA ARG A 501 -1.11 -10.93 -0.87
C ARG A 501 -2.50 -11.38 -1.32
N LEU A 502 -2.83 -12.67 -1.21
CA LEU A 502 -4.17 -13.19 -1.52
C LEU A 502 -5.22 -12.39 -0.74
N VAL A 503 -6.32 -12.04 -1.40
CA VAL A 503 -7.46 -11.38 -0.75
C VAL A 503 -8.69 -12.27 -0.76
N LYS A 504 -9.42 -12.27 0.36
CA LYS A 504 -10.65 -13.05 0.58
C LYS A 504 -11.80 -12.07 0.93
N PRO A 505 -12.56 -11.55 -0.06
CA PRO A 505 -13.69 -10.65 0.20
C PRO A 505 -14.81 -11.35 0.99
N SER A 506 -14.90 -11.08 2.29
CA SER A 506 -15.83 -11.75 3.22
C SER A 506 -17.21 -11.10 3.25
N GLN A 507 -17.27 -9.76 3.14
CA GLN A 507 -18.51 -8.97 3.16
C GLN A 507 -19.18 -8.99 1.78
N ASP A 508 -20.45 -8.58 1.64
CA ASP A 508 -21.15 -8.52 0.34
C ASP A 508 -21.09 -7.16 -0.36
N THR A 509 -20.71 -6.11 0.38
CA THR A 509 -20.59 -4.74 -0.14
C THR A 509 -19.38 -4.03 0.44
N THR A 510 -18.92 -2.98 -0.24
CA THR A 510 -17.96 -1.99 0.25
C THR A 510 -18.56 -0.60 0.06
N THR A 511 -18.44 0.27 1.05
CA THR A 511 -18.82 1.69 0.94
C THR A 511 -17.66 2.49 0.36
N LEU A 512 -17.78 2.95 -0.89
CA LEU A 512 -16.79 3.80 -1.53
C LEU A 512 -17.10 5.28 -1.27
N ARG A 513 -16.23 5.97 -0.53
CA ARG A 513 -16.35 7.40 -0.21
C ARG A 513 -15.42 8.24 -1.07
N LEU A 514 -15.98 9.20 -1.81
CA LEU A 514 -15.24 10.17 -2.62
C LEU A 514 -15.14 11.52 -1.90
N HIS A 515 -13.92 12.05 -1.73
CA HIS A 515 -13.70 13.39 -1.18
C HIS A 515 -12.68 14.21 -1.98
N ALA A 516 -12.69 15.52 -1.78
CA ALA A 516 -11.77 16.42 -2.44
C ALA A 516 -10.33 16.25 -1.93
N LYS A 517 -9.35 16.39 -2.83
CA LYS A 517 -7.93 16.16 -2.59
C LYS A 517 -7.40 16.93 -1.37
N LYS A 518 -6.84 16.20 -0.41
CA LYS A 518 -6.36 16.66 0.92
C LYS A 518 -7.43 17.38 1.77
N ARG A 519 -8.70 17.05 1.57
CA ARG A 519 -9.86 17.62 2.27
C ARG A 519 -10.94 16.56 2.52
N PRO A 520 -10.75 15.67 3.52
CA PRO A 520 -11.73 14.64 3.88
C PRO A 520 -13.03 15.24 4.48
N ASP A 521 -13.01 16.53 4.83
CA ASP A 521 -14.16 17.35 5.20
C ASP A 521 -15.07 17.69 4.01
N LYS A 522 -14.61 17.52 2.76
CA LYS A 522 -15.32 17.97 1.55
C LYS A 522 -15.71 16.79 0.65
N PRO A 523 -16.91 16.20 0.85
CA PRO A 523 -17.39 15.10 0.02
C PRO A 523 -17.62 15.55 -1.43
N LEU A 524 -17.49 14.61 -2.36
CA LEU A 524 -17.78 14.82 -3.78
C LEU A 524 -19.19 14.29 -4.09
N ILE A 525 -20.17 15.18 -3.93
CA ILE A 525 -21.61 14.89 -3.97
C ILE A 525 -22.12 14.76 -5.42
N GLY A 526 -22.92 13.73 -5.70
CA GLY A 526 -23.58 13.54 -7.00
C GLY A 526 -22.67 13.11 -8.15
N TYR A 527 -21.45 12.68 -7.86
CA TYR A 527 -20.49 12.18 -8.85
C TYR A 527 -20.96 10.78 -9.32
N GLU A 528 -20.90 10.51 -10.62
CA GLU A 528 -21.38 9.23 -11.17
C GLU A 528 -20.28 8.18 -11.18
N LEU A 529 -20.58 6.95 -10.79
CA LEU A 529 -19.66 5.82 -10.91
C LEU A 529 -20.18 4.87 -12.00
N HIS A 530 -19.38 4.72 -13.04
CA HIS A 530 -19.67 3.85 -14.18
C HIS A 530 -18.71 2.66 -14.16
N GLN A 531 -19.21 1.44 -14.10
CA GLN A 531 -18.36 0.26 -14.24
C GLN A 531 -18.00 0.04 -15.70
N ARG A 532 -16.80 -0.51 -15.90
CA ARG A 532 -16.40 -1.16 -17.13
C ARG A 532 -16.19 -2.65 -16.85
N SER A 533 -16.81 -3.50 -17.66
CA SER A 533 -16.59 -4.95 -17.72
C SER A 533 -15.12 -5.28 -18.03
N LEU A 534 -14.61 -6.38 -17.46
CA LEU A 534 -13.24 -6.85 -17.72
C LEU A 534 -13.11 -7.64 -19.04
N GLY A 535 -14.22 -8.15 -19.58
CA GLY A 535 -14.28 -8.90 -20.84
C GLY A 535 -13.98 -8.09 -22.11
N GLU A 536 -14.19 -8.74 -23.26
CA GLU A 536 -13.90 -8.12 -24.57
C GLU A 536 -14.80 -6.92 -24.89
N ASP A 537 -16.10 -7.07 -24.62
CA ASP A 537 -17.11 -6.00 -24.70
C ASP A 537 -16.92 -4.99 -23.57
N LYS A 538 -16.12 -3.96 -23.86
CA LYS A 538 -15.72 -2.90 -22.93
C LYS A 538 -16.81 -1.82 -22.77
N THR A 539 -18.03 -2.26 -22.51
CA THR A 539 -19.19 -1.40 -22.27
C THR A 539 -19.06 -0.63 -20.95
N PHE A 540 -19.87 0.42 -20.79
CA PHE A 540 -19.95 1.20 -19.56
C PHE A 540 -21.38 1.16 -19.02
N SER A 541 -21.56 0.62 -17.81
CA SER A 541 -22.83 0.62 -17.09
C SER A 541 -22.78 1.62 -15.93
N LEU A 542 -23.89 2.31 -15.66
CA LEU A 542 -24.01 3.17 -14.46
C LEU A 542 -24.22 2.27 -13.24
N VAL A 543 -23.34 2.38 -12.23
CA VAL A 543 -23.50 1.70 -10.93
C VAL A 543 -24.34 2.55 -9.99
N GLY A 544 -24.10 3.87 -9.97
CA GLY A 544 -24.83 4.81 -9.14
C GLY A 544 -24.23 6.21 -9.12
N ARG A 545 -24.71 7.03 -8.18
CA ARG A 545 -24.17 8.37 -7.88
C ARG A 545 -23.89 8.49 -6.39
N THR A 546 -22.89 9.29 -6.02
CA THR A 546 -22.56 9.54 -4.61
C THR A 546 -23.62 10.38 -3.89
N ASP A 547 -23.82 10.07 -2.61
CA ASP A 547 -24.71 10.79 -1.70
C ASP A 547 -24.16 12.17 -1.26
N TRP A 548 -24.87 12.81 -0.34
CA TRP A 548 -24.50 14.11 0.25
C TRP A 548 -23.21 14.09 1.09
N ASN A 549 -22.72 12.91 1.47
CA ASN A 549 -21.46 12.68 2.19
C ASN A 549 -20.40 11.98 1.31
N GLY A 550 -20.64 11.94 -0.01
CA GLY A 550 -19.71 11.42 -1.01
C GLY A 550 -19.67 9.89 -1.11
N ASN A 551 -20.58 9.17 -0.45
CA ASN A 551 -20.59 7.72 -0.39
C ASN A 551 -21.39 7.09 -1.54
N LEU A 552 -20.97 5.91 -1.99
CA LEU A 552 -21.80 4.96 -2.75
C LEU A 552 -21.49 3.54 -2.28
N VAL A 553 -22.52 2.74 -1.99
CA VAL A 553 -22.38 1.32 -1.66
C VAL A 553 -22.19 0.52 -2.94
N ILE A 554 -21.15 -0.32 -2.98
CA ILE A 554 -20.77 -1.16 -4.12
C ILE A 554 -20.88 -2.63 -3.71
N GLY A 555 -21.80 -3.40 -4.30
CA GLY A 555 -21.94 -4.84 -4.04
C GLY A 555 -21.06 -5.72 -4.93
N LYS A 556 -20.97 -7.02 -4.63
CA LYS A 556 -20.32 -8.04 -5.50
C LYS A 556 -20.88 -8.05 -6.93
N ASP A 557 -20.12 -8.57 -7.90
CA ASP A 557 -20.50 -8.78 -9.30
C ASP A 557 -20.05 -10.16 -9.79
N VAL A 558 -20.28 -10.47 -11.07
CA VAL A 558 -19.68 -11.63 -11.76
C VAL A 558 -18.15 -11.50 -11.83
N ASP A 559 -17.65 -10.29 -12.13
CA ASP A 559 -16.23 -9.94 -12.05
C ASP A 559 -15.82 -9.72 -10.57
N PRO A 560 -14.75 -10.38 -10.05
CA PRO A 560 -14.34 -10.22 -8.64
C PRO A 560 -13.68 -8.85 -8.36
N VAL A 561 -13.29 -8.10 -9.40
CA VAL A 561 -12.92 -6.67 -9.33
C VAL A 561 -13.85 -5.86 -10.21
N ARG A 562 -14.55 -4.89 -9.63
CA ARG A 562 -15.25 -3.86 -10.42
C ARG A 562 -14.26 -2.76 -10.81
N VAL A 563 -14.11 -2.48 -12.10
CA VAL A 563 -13.32 -1.34 -12.59
C VAL A 563 -14.22 -0.11 -12.71
N LEU A 564 -14.27 0.69 -11.64
CA LEU A 564 -15.14 1.86 -11.55
C LEU A 564 -14.49 3.08 -12.21
N TYR A 565 -15.25 3.84 -12.98
CA TYR A 565 -14.83 5.11 -13.58
C TYR A 565 -15.68 6.23 -13.00
N VAL A 566 -15.02 7.11 -12.23
CA VAL A 566 -15.67 8.28 -11.63
C VAL A 566 -15.84 9.37 -12.68
N LYS A 567 -17.06 9.82 -12.90
CA LYS A 567 -17.43 10.90 -13.83
C LYS A 567 -18.08 12.07 -13.09
N ASN A 568 -17.86 13.28 -13.62
CA ASN A 568 -18.62 14.46 -13.25
C ASN A 568 -18.92 15.27 -14.52
N GLY A 569 -20.21 15.46 -14.85
CA GLY A 569 -20.62 15.92 -16.17
C GLY A 569 -20.07 15.02 -17.28
N GLY A 570 -19.55 15.62 -18.35
CA GLY A 570 -18.97 14.89 -19.48
C GLY A 570 -17.56 14.32 -19.26
N ALA A 571 -16.92 14.51 -18.09
CA ALA A 571 -15.52 14.14 -17.88
C ALA A 571 -15.32 12.98 -16.90
N ILE A 572 -14.43 12.05 -17.27
CA ILE A 572 -13.82 11.08 -16.35
C ILE A 572 -12.76 11.79 -15.50
N LEU A 573 -12.74 11.47 -14.21
CA LEU A 573 -11.82 12.01 -13.21
C LEU A 573 -10.83 10.97 -12.68
N ALA A 574 -11.29 9.73 -12.47
CA ALA A 574 -10.47 8.62 -12.00
C ALA A 574 -10.95 7.26 -12.53
N LYS A 575 -10.03 6.29 -12.54
CA LYS A 575 -10.28 4.85 -12.67
C LYS A 575 -9.94 4.23 -11.31
N LEU A 576 -10.88 3.52 -10.71
CA LEU A 576 -10.81 2.96 -9.37
C LEU A 576 -11.19 1.47 -9.44
N PRO A 577 -10.23 0.56 -9.63
CA PRO A 577 -10.44 -0.87 -9.38
C PRO A 577 -10.75 -1.09 -7.90
N LEU A 578 -11.81 -1.85 -7.61
CA LEU A 578 -12.26 -2.18 -6.26
C LEU A 578 -12.78 -3.62 -6.23
N ALA A 579 -12.35 -4.41 -5.25
CA ALA A 579 -12.87 -5.75 -4.97
C ALA A 579 -14.01 -5.63 -3.93
N PRO A 580 -15.30 -5.79 -4.30
CA PRO A 580 -16.40 -5.50 -3.38
C PRO A 580 -16.45 -6.50 -2.22
N GLY A 581 -16.57 -5.98 -1.00
CA GLY A 581 -16.60 -6.79 0.21
C GLY A 581 -15.22 -7.19 0.76
N LEU A 582 -14.13 -6.64 0.22
CA LEU A 582 -12.78 -6.81 0.75
C LEU A 582 -12.54 -5.95 2.00
N THR A 583 -13.15 -4.77 2.05
CA THR A 583 -13.10 -3.84 3.17
C THR A 583 -14.47 -3.18 3.34
N GLN A 584 -14.82 -2.79 4.56
CA GLN A 584 -16.10 -2.12 4.81
C GLN A 584 -16.20 -0.76 4.10
N VAL A 585 -15.09 0.00 4.07
CA VAL A 585 -15.01 1.36 3.53
C VAL A 585 -13.71 1.55 2.74
N GLU A 586 -13.81 2.00 1.49
CA GLU A 586 -12.67 2.50 0.71
C GLU A 586 -12.80 4.01 0.46
N VAL A 587 -11.69 4.74 0.49
CA VAL A 587 -11.70 6.21 0.52
C VAL A 587 -10.84 6.78 -0.62
N ALA A 588 -11.48 7.45 -1.58
CA ALA A 588 -10.81 8.02 -2.75
C ALA A 588 -10.59 9.54 -2.63
N ASP A 589 -9.32 9.92 -2.47
CA ASP A 589 -8.83 11.29 -2.56
C ASP A 589 -8.75 11.74 -4.03
N LEU A 590 -9.75 12.51 -4.49
CA LEU A 590 -9.90 12.92 -5.89
C LEU A 590 -9.76 14.43 -6.08
N ALA A 591 -9.24 14.85 -7.22
CA ALA A 591 -9.21 16.26 -7.59
C ALA A 591 -10.64 16.76 -7.87
N GLY A 592 -11.16 17.64 -7.00
CA GLY A 592 -12.45 18.30 -7.20
C GLY A 592 -12.47 19.15 -8.48
N ASP A 593 -13.58 19.12 -9.20
CA ASP A 593 -13.63 19.54 -10.61
C ASP A 593 -14.62 20.67 -10.91
N ASP A 594 -15.11 21.32 -9.86
CA ASP A 594 -16.29 22.21 -9.87
C ASP A 594 -16.17 23.37 -10.86
N MET A 595 -14.97 23.95 -11.01
CA MET A 595 -14.70 25.02 -12.00
C MET A 595 -14.87 24.54 -13.45
N ARG A 596 -14.49 23.28 -13.75
CA ARG A 596 -14.69 22.72 -15.09
C ARG A 596 -16.15 22.29 -15.28
N LEU A 597 -16.84 21.82 -14.24
CA LEU A 597 -18.28 21.54 -14.31
C LEU A 597 -19.08 22.82 -14.61
N GLN A 598 -18.77 23.94 -13.94
CA GLN A 598 -19.36 25.25 -14.22
C GLN A 598 -19.05 25.74 -15.64
N ALA A 599 -17.81 25.56 -16.11
CA ALA A 599 -17.42 25.86 -17.49
C ALA A 599 -18.18 24.99 -18.51
N GLU A 600 -18.38 23.70 -18.22
CA GLU A 600 -19.16 22.80 -19.08
C GLU A 600 -20.64 23.21 -19.12
N ALA A 601 -21.23 23.56 -17.97
CA ALA A 601 -22.60 24.05 -17.90
C ALA A 601 -22.80 25.35 -18.69
N TYR A 602 -21.86 26.30 -18.59
CA TYR A 602 -21.86 27.53 -19.39
C TYR A 602 -21.75 27.23 -20.90
N VAL A 603 -20.82 26.35 -21.30
CA VAL A 603 -20.65 25.96 -22.71
C VAL A 603 -21.88 25.24 -23.27
N ARG A 604 -22.50 24.32 -22.52
CA ARG A 604 -23.76 23.66 -22.90
C ARG A 604 -24.91 24.67 -23.03
N GLY A 605 -25.04 25.60 -22.09
CA GLY A 605 -26.03 26.68 -22.17
C GLY A 605 -25.88 27.53 -23.42
N LEU A 606 -24.64 27.88 -23.79
CA LEU A 606 -24.37 28.62 -25.02
C LEU A 606 -24.59 27.78 -26.29
N GLN A 607 -24.30 26.49 -26.27
CA GLN A 607 -24.61 25.59 -27.40
C GLN A 607 -26.11 25.57 -27.70
N ASN A 608 -26.96 25.51 -26.68
CA ASN A 608 -28.41 25.62 -26.85
C ASN A 608 -28.81 26.98 -27.44
N GLN A 609 -28.28 28.09 -26.91
CA GLN A 609 -28.52 29.43 -27.45
C GLN A 609 -28.09 29.59 -28.92
N ILE A 610 -27.01 28.92 -29.35
CA ILE A 610 -26.57 28.90 -30.76
C ILE A 610 -27.58 28.13 -31.63
N ILE A 611 -28.13 27.01 -31.14
CA ILE A 611 -29.17 26.25 -31.85
C ILE A 611 -30.43 27.11 -32.04
N ASP A 612 -30.88 27.78 -30.97
CA ASP A 612 -32.05 28.68 -30.99
C ASP A 612 -31.83 29.85 -31.95
N LEU A 613 -30.66 30.50 -31.89
CA LEU A 613 -30.30 31.60 -32.80
C LEU A 613 -30.24 31.17 -34.26
N VAL A 614 -29.75 29.95 -34.56
CA VAL A 614 -29.76 29.41 -35.93
C VAL A 614 -31.18 29.11 -36.41
N ALA A 615 -32.04 28.57 -35.54
CA ALA A 615 -33.45 28.33 -35.86
C ALA A 615 -34.19 29.65 -36.13
N ILE A 616 -33.99 30.67 -35.29
CA ILE A 616 -34.56 32.02 -35.45
C ILE A 616 -34.04 32.68 -36.73
N ARG A 617 -32.72 32.66 -36.99
CA ARG A 617 -32.13 33.22 -38.23
C ARG A 617 -32.73 32.55 -39.49
N LYS A 618 -32.89 31.22 -39.51
CA LYS A 618 -33.52 30.51 -40.64
C LYS A 618 -35.01 30.83 -40.80
N LEU A 619 -35.77 30.94 -39.71
CA LEU A 619 -37.17 31.33 -39.76
C LEU A 619 -37.35 32.75 -40.32
N LEU A 620 -36.46 33.67 -39.94
CA LEU A 620 -36.47 35.05 -40.44
C LEU A 620 -36.03 35.14 -41.90
N ASP A 621 -35.00 34.39 -42.33
CA ASP A 621 -34.58 34.26 -43.74
C ASP A 621 -35.74 33.83 -44.64
N ILE A 622 -36.42 32.73 -44.30
CA ILE A 622 -37.58 32.22 -45.04
C ILE A 622 -38.71 33.26 -45.10
N ARG A 623 -38.98 33.95 -43.98
CA ARG A 623 -40.01 35.00 -43.93
C ARG A 623 -39.65 36.21 -44.80
N ILE A 624 -38.42 36.69 -44.78
CA ILE A 624 -37.96 37.83 -45.59
C ILE A 624 -38.05 37.48 -47.08
N ARG A 625 -37.51 36.31 -47.49
CA ARG A 625 -37.57 35.84 -48.89
C ARG A 625 -39.01 35.71 -49.37
N LYS A 626 -39.90 35.12 -48.56
CA LYS A 626 -41.33 35.07 -48.87
C LYS A 626 -41.93 36.47 -49.01
N ARG A 627 -41.70 37.37 -48.05
CA ARG A 627 -42.35 38.70 -48.06
C ARG A 627 -41.88 39.60 -49.21
N VAL A 628 -40.63 39.41 -49.67
CA VAL A 628 -40.13 40.00 -50.94
C VAL A 628 -40.78 39.35 -52.18
N LYS A 629 -40.98 38.02 -52.22
CA LYS A 629 -41.72 37.35 -53.30
C LYS A 629 -43.20 37.80 -53.35
N ASP A 630 -43.80 38.06 -52.19
CA ASP A 630 -45.14 38.65 -52.01
C ASP A 630 -45.16 40.19 -52.27
N ARG A 631 -44.03 40.80 -52.64
CA ARG A 631 -43.81 42.25 -52.88
C ARG A 631 -44.08 43.21 -51.71
N ASP A 632 -44.27 42.72 -50.48
CA ASP A 632 -44.39 43.59 -49.30
C ASP A 632 -42.99 43.89 -48.70
N VAL A 633 -42.34 44.85 -49.34
CA VAL A 633 -40.99 45.30 -48.98
C VAL A 633 -40.97 45.99 -47.61
N LYS A 634 -42.09 46.59 -47.16
CA LYS A 634 -42.16 47.25 -45.85
C LYS A 634 -42.06 46.24 -44.70
N GLU A 635 -42.84 45.16 -44.75
CA GLU A 635 -42.70 44.09 -43.76
C GLU A 635 -41.37 43.33 -43.90
N ALA A 636 -40.88 43.10 -45.12
CA ALA A 636 -39.56 42.51 -45.33
C ALA A 636 -38.44 43.32 -44.62
N ARG A 637 -38.47 44.66 -44.74
CA ARG A 637 -37.51 45.55 -44.07
C ARG A 637 -37.68 45.60 -42.55
N ALA A 638 -38.90 45.51 -42.03
CA ALA A 638 -39.15 45.39 -40.60
C ALA A 638 -38.55 44.09 -40.04
N ILE A 639 -38.80 42.95 -40.69
CA ILE A 639 -38.29 41.62 -40.28
C ILE A 639 -36.76 41.57 -40.39
N LEU A 640 -36.16 42.17 -41.43
CA LEU A 640 -34.71 42.34 -41.56
C LEU A 640 -34.11 43.17 -40.41
N THR A 641 -34.82 44.19 -39.94
CA THR A 641 -34.38 45.00 -38.79
C THR A 641 -34.41 44.17 -37.50
N SER A 642 -35.42 43.33 -37.29
CA SER A 642 -35.48 42.36 -36.18
C SER A 642 -34.39 41.27 -36.25
N LEU A 643 -33.94 40.93 -37.46
CA LEU A 643 -32.82 40.01 -37.70
C LEU A 643 -31.47 40.64 -37.33
N PHE A 644 -31.25 41.92 -37.66
CA PHE A 644 -30.04 42.65 -37.25
C PHE A 644 -29.96 42.96 -35.75
N ALA A 645 -31.09 42.96 -35.04
CA ALA A 645 -31.11 43.07 -33.57
C ALA A 645 -30.66 41.79 -32.84
N GLN A 646 -30.46 40.67 -33.55
CA GLN A 646 -29.98 39.41 -32.97
C GLN A 646 -28.47 39.46 -32.69
N GLN A 647 -28.00 38.59 -31.78
CA GLN A 647 -26.57 38.48 -31.49
C GLN A 647 -25.75 38.06 -32.73
N THR A 648 -24.54 38.60 -32.83
CA THR A 648 -23.60 38.33 -33.95
C THR A 648 -22.56 37.28 -33.56
N ARG A 649 -21.91 36.67 -34.56
CA ARG A 649 -20.78 35.75 -34.30
C ARG A 649 -19.68 36.45 -33.48
N LYS A 650 -19.40 37.72 -33.79
CA LYS A 650 -18.39 38.54 -33.11
C LYS A 650 -18.73 38.82 -31.64
N SER A 651 -19.97 39.21 -31.32
CA SER A 651 -20.37 39.50 -29.94
C SER A 651 -20.31 38.26 -29.05
N ILE A 652 -20.77 37.11 -29.55
CA ILE A 652 -20.74 35.85 -28.80
C ILE A 652 -19.29 35.35 -28.63
N ALA A 653 -18.45 35.46 -29.67
CA ALA A 653 -17.04 35.08 -29.58
C ALA A 653 -16.26 35.93 -28.55
N ALA A 654 -16.56 37.23 -28.44
CA ALA A 654 -15.99 38.11 -27.42
C ALA A 654 -16.45 37.73 -26.00
N ALA A 655 -17.73 37.40 -25.81
CA ALA A 655 -18.26 36.93 -24.54
C ALA A 655 -17.65 35.58 -24.10
N LEU A 656 -17.44 34.65 -25.04
CA LEU A 656 -16.72 33.39 -24.81
C LEU A 656 -15.29 33.63 -24.30
N GLU A 657 -14.54 34.54 -24.94
CA GLU A 657 -13.16 34.85 -24.54
C GLU A 657 -13.13 35.49 -23.14
N LEU A 658 -14.04 36.42 -22.84
CA LEU A 658 -14.19 37.01 -21.51
C LEU A 658 -14.44 35.94 -20.43
N LYS A 659 -15.39 35.02 -20.66
CA LYS A 659 -15.69 33.93 -19.71
C LYS A 659 -14.57 32.92 -19.58
N LEU A 660 -13.82 32.63 -20.64
CA LEU A 660 -12.61 31.81 -20.55
C LEU A 660 -11.58 32.45 -19.61
N GLN A 661 -11.34 33.76 -19.72
CA GLN A 661 -10.44 34.48 -18.82
C GLN A 661 -10.96 34.52 -17.37
N GLU A 662 -12.27 34.67 -17.15
CA GLU A 662 -12.85 34.55 -15.80
C GLU A 662 -12.57 33.18 -15.16
N PHE A 663 -12.83 32.07 -15.88
CA PHE A 663 -12.57 30.72 -15.36
C PHE A 663 -11.07 30.44 -15.14
N ILE A 664 -10.20 30.86 -16.06
CA ILE A 664 -8.74 30.73 -15.89
C ILE A 664 -8.28 31.51 -14.66
N ASN A 665 -8.78 32.73 -14.45
CA ASN A 665 -8.43 33.54 -13.29
C ASN A 665 -9.00 32.97 -11.98
N ALA A 666 -10.18 32.36 -11.98
CA ALA A 666 -10.72 31.65 -10.83
C ALA A 666 -9.88 30.41 -10.46
N ILE A 667 -9.47 29.61 -11.46
CA ILE A 667 -8.58 28.44 -11.29
C ILE A 667 -7.21 28.88 -10.76
N ASN A 668 -6.60 29.93 -11.32
CA ASN A 668 -5.31 30.45 -10.86
C ASN A 668 -5.34 30.99 -9.41
N LYS A 669 -6.50 31.44 -8.91
CA LYS A 669 -6.67 31.93 -7.54
C LYS A 669 -6.75 30.81 -6.48
N GLN A 670 -6.79 29.53 -6.89
CA GLN A 670 -6.88 28.39 -5.96
C GLN A 670 -5.55 28.12 -5.22
N ARG A 671 -5.29 28.89 -4.15
CA ARG A 671 -4.06 28.84 -3.33
C ARG A 671 -3.58 27.45 -2.88
N ASN A 672 -4.47 26.47 -2.74
CA ASN A 672 -4.15 25.17 -2.11
C ASN A 672 -4.00 24.02 -3.14
N GLY A 673 -4.06 24.29 -4.44
CA GLY A 673 -3.98 23.27 -5.48
C GLY A 673 -2.54 22.85 -5.82
N ASN A 674 -2.33 21.57 -6.17
CA ASN A 674 -1.09 21.13 -6.80
C ASN A 674 -0.96 21.78 -8.20
N ARG A 675 0.18 22.40 -8.51
CA ARG A 675 0.46 23.04 -9.81
C ARG A 675 0.12 22.16 -11.02
N SER A 676 0.35 20.84 -10.96
CA SER A 676 0.02 19.91 -12.05
C SER A 676 -1.50 19.68 -12.19
N ALA A 677 -2.25 19.67 -11.09
CA ALA A 677 -3.70 19.56 -11.11
C ALA A 677 -4.36 20.85 -11.65
N ILE A 678 -3.88 22.02 -11.21
CA ILE A 678 -4.29 23.33 -11.72
C ILE A 678 -4.06 23.42 -13.23
N ALA A 679 -2.87 23.03 -13.70
CA ALA A 679 -2.54 23.01 -15.14
C ALA A 679 -3.41 22.02 -15.93
N SER A 680 -3.75 20.86 -15.36
CA SER A 680 -4.66 19.88 -15.97
C SER A 680 -6.08 20.45 -16.10
N GLN A 681 -6.63 21.03 -15.03
CA GLN A 681 -7.98 21.61 -15.03
C GLN A 681 -8.08 22.81 -15.98
N LYS A 682 -7.08 23.70 -15.99
CA LYS A 682 -6.98 24.80 -16.97
C LYS A 682 -7.06 24.29 -18.40
N ARG A 683 -6.23 23.29 -18.77
CA ARG A 683 -6.26 22.67 -20.11
C ARG A 683 -7.62 22.06 -20.46
N LYS A 684 -8.30 21.41 -19.50
CA LYS A 684 -9.66 20.87 -19.73
C LYS A 684 -10.66 21.99 -20.04
N VAL A 685 -10.60 23.13 -19.34
CA VAL A 685 -11.48 24.29 -19.60
C VAL A 685 -11.15 24.95 -20.94
N GLU A 686 -9.88 25.16 -21.27
CA GLU A 686 -9.43 25.71 -22.56
C GLU A 686 -9.93 24.85 -23.74
N LEU A 687 -9.92 23.52 -23.60
CA LEU A 687 -10.45 22.60 -24.62
C LEU A 687 -11.97 22.68 -24.77
N LEU A 688 -12.74 22.85 -23.68
CA LEU A 688 -14.19 23.06 -23.73
C LEU A 688 -14.54 24.34 -24.49
N PHE A 689 -13.90 25.47 -24.15
CA PHE A 689 -14.13 26.75 -24.82
C PHE A 689 -13.64 26.74 -26.29
N LYS A 690 -12.53 26.06 -26.59
CA LYS A 690 -12.09 25.84 -27.99
C LYS A 690 -13.12 25.07 -28.80
N SER A 691 -13.71 24.02 -28.23
CA SER A 691 -14.79 23.25 -28.87
C SER A 691 -16.06 24.10 -29.05
N ALA A 692 -16.44 24.90 -28.05
CA ALA A 692 -17.56 25.84 -28.15
C ALA A 692 -17.38 26.82 -29.31
N ARG A 693 -16.19 27.45 -29.42
CA ARG A 693 -15.83 28.37 -30.50
C ARG A 693 -15.84 27.69 -31.88
N THR A 694 -15.31 26.47 -31.99
CA THR A 694 -15.37 25.70 -33.24
C THR A 694 -16.81 25.36 -33.67
N ASN A 695 -17.71 25.10 -32.72
CA ASN A 695 -19.13 24.88 -33.03
C ASN A 695 -19.85 26.19 -33.41
N LEU A 696 -19.53 27.31 -32.77
CA LEU A 696 -20.03 28.64 -33.15
C LEU A 696 -19.58 29.02 -34.57
N ASP A 697 -18.30 28.84 -34.88
CA ASP A 697 -17.71 29.16 -36.19
C ASP A 697 -18.29 28.31 -37.34
N LYS A 698 -18.73 27.07 -37.05
CA LYS A 698 -19.41 26.19 -38.02
C LYS A 698 -20.88 26.53 -38.25
N ASN A 699 -21.60 26.94 -37.21
CA ASN A 699 -23.06 27.06 -37.25
C ASN A 699 -23.58 28.49 -37.47
N LEU A 700 -22.79 29.52 -37.14
CA LEU A 700 -23.23 30.92 -37.21
C LEU A 700 -22.49 31.70 -38.32
N SER A 701 -22.94 31.52 -39.57
CA SER A 701 -22.49 32.35 -40.70
C SER A 701 -23.20 33.71 -40.69
N ASP A 702 -22.44 34.80 -40.85
CA ASP A 702 -22.99 36.15 -41.03
C ASP A 702 -23.18 36.52 -42.52
N LEU A 703 -22.76 35.67 -43.47
CA LEU A 703 -23.00 35.85 -44.92
C LEU A 703 -24.50 35.99 -45.25
N ILE A 704 -25.34 35.14 -44.65
CA ILE A 704 -26.80 35.16 -44.81
C ILE A 704 -27.40 36.54 -44.48
N LEU A 705 -26.78 37.30 -43.55
CA LEU A 705 -27.22 38.65 -43.21
C LEU A 705 -26.93 39.65 -44.34
N GLN A 706 -25.80 39.48 -45.04
CA GLN A 706 -25.42 40.30 -46.19
C GLN A 706 -26.31 39.97 -47.40
N ASP A 707 -26.51 38.67 -47.68
CA ASP A 707 -27.37 38.20 -48.78
C ASP A 707 -28.81 38.73 -48.64
N LEU A 708 -29.38 38.66 -47.43
CA LEU A 708 -30.72 39.18 -47.14
C LEU A 708 -30.79 40.71 -47.17
N GLN A 709 -29.73 41.40 -46.75
CA GLN A 709 -29.67 42.86 -46.83
C GLN A 709 -29.65 43.33 -48.30
N ILE A 710 -28.85 42.69 -49.15
CA ILE A 710 -28.82 42.95 -50.59
C ILE A 710 -30.21 42.69 -51.19
N LEU A 711 -30.79 41.50 -50.95
CA LEU A 711 -32.09 41.10 -51.49
C LEU A 711 -33.25 42.06 -51.09
N VAL A 712 -33.23 42.62 -49.87
CA VAL A 712 -34.22 43.63 -49.46
C VAL A 712 -33.92 45.00 -50.06
N THR A 713 -32.66 45.42 -50.16
CA THR A 713 -32.28 46.70 -50.80
C THR A 713 -32.53 46.70 -52.31
N GLU A 714 -32.38 45.56 -52.99
CA GLU A 714 -32.78 45.41 -54.39
C GLU A 714 -34.30 45.49 -54.57
N ALA A 715 -35.07 44.86 -53.67
CA ALA A 715 -36.53 44.97 -53.67
C ALA A 715 -37.03 46.40 -53.36
N GLU A 716 -36.35 47.14 -52.47
CA GLU A 716 -36.57 48.58 -52.25
C GLU A 716 -36.27 49.40 -53.51
N ALA A 717 -35.28 49.00 -54.30
CA ALA A 717 -34.98 49.57 -55.62
C ALA A 717 -35.86 49.01 -56.76
N GLY A 718 -36.95 48.30 -56.44
CA GLY A 718 -37.92 47.75 -57.41
C GLY A 718 -37.44 46.52 -58.18
N ARG A 719 -36.27 45.95 -57.85
CA ARG A 719 -35.72 44.75 -58.47
C ARG A 719 -36.06 43.54 -57.61
N PHE A 720 -36.99 42.74 -58.10
CA PHE A 720 -37.40 41.51 -57.45
C PHE A 720 -36.70 40.30 -58.08
N PRO A 721 -36.44 39.22 -57.33
CA PRO A 721 -36.02 37.95 -57.91
C PRO A 721 -36.99 37.51 -59.02
N PRO A 722 -36.51 36.81 -60.07
CA PRO A 722 -37.39 36.26 -61.09
C PRO A 722 -38.43 35.35 -60.44
N ALA A 723 -39.66 35.38 -60.97
CA ALA A 723 -40.70 34.46 -60.54
C ALA A 723 -40.33 33.05 -61.02
N GLU A 724 -39.89 32.21 -60.10
CA GLU A 724 -39.81 30.76 -60.33
C GLU A 724 -41.19 30.25 -60.72
N ASP A 725 -41.29 29.63 -61.90
CA ASP A 725 -42.47 28.86 -62.30
C ASP A 725 -42.74 27.72 -61.29
N LYS A 726 -44.02 27.37 -61.13
CA LYS A 726 -44.54 26.55 -60.01
C LYS A 726 -44.41 25.06 -60.22
#